data_AF-A0A1V6T652-F1
#
_entry.id   AF-A0A1V6T652-F1
#
_cell.length_a   1.000
_cell.length_b   1.000
_cell.length_c   1.000
_cell.angle_alpha   90.00
_cell.angle_beta   90.00
_cell.angle_gamma   90.00
#
_symmetry.space_group_name_H-M   'P 1'
#
loop_
_entity.id
_entity.type
_entity.pdbx_description
1 polymer ?
#
loop_
_entity_poly.entity_id
_entity_poly.type
_entity_poly.pdbx_seq_one_letter_code
_entity_poly.pdbx_strand_id
1 'polypeptide(L)'
;MAPLLDETPVSNVLCDPPTSMSANSSASASTPTSSSPLNIASIVSDPDQPSASSTVRNGVHDTISSETPSGTVVVVFQPGQEHIVHMVAEVLGKPWTTETAISTLSKTDVVVAGVVTDSLDRSLQDCDRAAIILVNTHSVEDGSAPDDTLSERCDYEFLYSRTPFLRRDLTRFLSLILGQTRPHEDLRTKTRTNFISTTFPDVHAALPNLDILSVGSDAVEIRVDLLVEPGCEGKVPSLKYVGQQLMLLRQHTELPIIFTTRCTKENGKFPMNDPSLFFKYLRRAIQWGVEYVDVELWLPEDIRRRLAEVKGNSIIMSAFHDFSGTWKWTSSDASRIFNESAKYGDIVKMIAMVSTIEENYELEYFRSTIKSRGSGPPLSAVNMGQMGQLSRALNTVFSPITHPLLPMIAAPGQLTAAEINEALHIMGQLPKRDLYAIGSFRSTPQSMFMEKCLNELGLPHSITCIDRGPKGSMESILLQPSFGGASLNPPVATSTSHIPILSDAARAIGLIDTIAATSSPTTTGTNSTRFIGENAAWKGIRATLTRDYVPSAYQGRAAIILSSSESDASATIFALRSLGVGSIYTVGFKAYGPLAVGLEPFTSIQSVKLVESPFVIVSALPPEKSLLVQPLLRHYRSNGRASPHSTRGKVYLDLTSGARKGDPLGVARSAGWTAYGAEDVTAWTTVETLRLLVGQNVPFDFVRMASGRSLF
;
A
#
# COMPACT_ATOMS: atom_id res chain seq x y z
N MET A 1 33.50 -21.24 29.40
CA MET A 1 34.02 -22.38 30.19
C MET A 1 32.94 -23.45 30.25
N ALA A 2 33.33 -24.71 30.43
CA ALA A 2 32.51 -25.91 30.27
C ALA A 2 31.73 -26.27 31.57
N PRO A 3 30.90 -27.35 31.61
CA PRO A 3 30.56 -28.31 30.55
C PRO A 3 29.01 -28.44 30.34
N LEU A 4 28.43 -29.12 29.34
CA LEU A 4 28.71 -30.36 28.59
C LEU A 4 28.53 -31.68 29.37
N LEU A 5 27.61 -32.52 28.91
CA LEU A 5 27.45 -33.93 29.31
C LEU A 5 27.03 -34.72 28.07
N ASP A 6 27.61 -35.92 27.91
CA ASP A 6 27.47 -36.77 26.72
C ASP A 6 26.46 -37.91 26.89
N GLU A 7 26.01 -38.41 25.73
CA GLU A 7 25.66 -39.79 25.34
C GLU A 7 25.21 -40.82 26.42
N THR A 8 24.20 -41.65 26.13
CA THR A 8 24.43 -42.87 25.31
C THR A 8 23.16 -43.51 24.73
N PRO A 9 23.26 -44.30 23.63
CA PRO A 9 22.12 -44.88 22.91
C PRO A 9 21.79 -46.32 23.32
N VAL A 10 20.64 -46.83 22.85
CA VAL A 10 20.26 -48.25 22.85
C VAL A 10 19.74 -48.63 21.46
N SER A 11 20.06 -49.84 20.98
CA SER A 11 19.72 -50.31 19.63
C SER A 11 19.22 -51.76 19.59
N ASN A 12 18.65 -52.16 18.44
CA ASN A 12 18.20 -53.51 18.08
C ASN A 12 16.94 -54.00 18.85
N VAL A 13 16.16 -54.98 18.37
CA VAL A 13 16.43 -56.11 17.45
C VAL A 13 15.35 -56.25 16.34
N LEU A 14 15.72 -56.91 15.24
CA LEU A 14 14.89 -57.22 14.07
C LEU A 14 13.79 -58.28 14.32
N CYS A 15 12.78 -58.33 13.45
CA CYS A 15 12.25 -59.59 12.87
C CYS A 15 11.45 -59.32 11.59
N ASP A 16 11.75 -60.06 10.50
CA ASP A 16 11.15 -59.94 9.16
C ASP A 16 11.57 -61.15 8.26
N PRO A 17 10.92 -61.47 7.11
CA PRO A 17 9.50 -61.34 6.75
C PRO A 17 8.68 -62.62 7.02
N PRO A 18 8.65 -63.73 6.22
CA PRO A 18 9.17 -64.02 4.86
C PRO A 18 8.11 -64.57 3.84
N THR A 19 8.38 -64.40 2.52
CA THR A 19 8.01 -65.31 1.37
C THR A 19 6.53 -65.57 0.98
N SER A 20 6.14 -65.81 -0.29
CA SER A 20 6.87 -65.79 -1.59
C SER A 20 5.98 -65.92 -2.86
N MET A 21 6.41 -65.28 -3.96
CA MET A 21 6.44 -65.79 -5.37
C MET A 21 5.14 -66.01 -6.19
N SER A 22 5.14 -65.95 -7.54
CA SER A 22 6.14 -65.49 -8.55
C SER A 22 5.56 -65.36 -9.98
N ALA A 23 6.27 -64.63 -10.87
CA ALA A 23 6.36 -64.82 -12.35
C ALA A 23 5.07 -64.56 -13.19
N ASN A 24 5.06 -64.26 -14.51
CA ASN A 24 6.04 -63.90 -15.58
C ASN A 24 5.23 -63.39 -16.81
N SER A 25 5.73 -62.80 -17.91
CA SER A 25 6.98 -62.07 -18.28
C SER A 25 6.85 -61.53 -19.74
N SER A 26 7.79 -60.68 -20.21
CA SER A 26 8.12 -60.38 -21.64
C SER A 26 7.05 -59.74 -22.57
N ALA A 27 7.36 -58.96 -23.62
CA ALA A 27 8.57 -58.19 -23.99
C ALA A 27 8.32 -57.18 -25.17
N SER A 28 9.19 -56.16 -25.27
CA SER A 28 9.73 -55.52 -26.50
C SER A 28 8.85 -54.94 -27.64
N ALA A 29 9.02 -53.60 -27.85
CA ALA A 29 9.55 -52.94 -29.07
C ALA A 29 8.65 -52.20 -30.11
N SER A 30 9.30 -51.17 -30.71
CA SER A 30 9.08 -50.47 -32.01
C SER A 30 7.95 -49.42 -32.20
N THR A 31 8.41 -48.22 -32.61
CA THR A 31 7.75 -47.13 -33.38
C THR A 31 7.89 -47.43 -34.92
N PRO A 32 7.46 -46.61 -35.95
CA PRO A 32 7.21 -45.15 -35.94
C PRO A 32 6.17 -44.50 -36.93
N THR A 33 6.01 -43.17 -36.80
CA THR A 33 5.76 -42.11 -37.84
C THR A 33 4.55 -42.08 -38.81
N SER A 34 4.05 -40.84 -39.04
CA SER A 34 3.55 -40.25 -40.32
C SER A 34 2.20 -40.71 -40.93
N SER A 35 1.44 -39.90 -41.70
CA SER A 35 1.36 -38.41 -41.87
C SER A 35 0.20 -37.97 -42.81
N SER A 36 -0.47 -36.84 -42.50
CA SER A 36 -1.03 -35.85 -43.47
C SER A 36 -2.15 -36.33 -44.45
N PRO A 37 -2.74 -35.48 -45.33
CA PRO A 37 -2.66 -34.00 -45.45
C PRO A 37 -4.03 -33.25 -45.41
N LEU A 38 -3.95 -31.92 -45.31
CA LEU A 38 -5.02 -30.97 -45.68
C LEU A 38 -5.02 -30.69 -47.20
N ASN A 39 -6.08 -30.08 -47.74
CA ASN A 39 -6.12 -29.56 -49.12
C ASN A 39 -6.84 -28.19 -49.20
N ILE A 40 -6.63 -27.43 -50.29
CA ILE A 40 -6.74 -25.95 -50.32
C ILE A 40 -7.61 -25.40 -51.49
N ALA A 41 -8.28 -24.26 -51.25
CA ALA A 41 -9.08 -23.41 -52.18
C ALA A 41 -10.41 -24.04 -52.68
N SER A 42 -11.45 -23.35 -53.18
CA SER A 42 -11.69 -21.95 -53.65
C SER A 42 -13.25 -21.69 -53.68
N ILE A 43 -13.91 -20.56 -54.01
CA ILE A 43 -13.62 -19.16 -54.43
C ILE A 43 -14.92 -18.28 -54.31
N VAL A 44 -14.84 -16.92 -54.38
CA VAL A 44 -15.95 -15.92 -54.66
C VAL A 44 -17.15 -15.87 -53.68
N SER A 45 -17.38 -14.81 -52.88
CA SER A 45 -17.89 -13.43 -53.16
C SER A 45 -19.40 -13.32 -53.48
N ASP A 46 -20.16 -12.63 -52.61
CA ASP A 46 -20.76 -11.31 -52.92
C ASP A 46 -21.26 -10.59 -51.63
N PRO A 47 -21.56 -9.27 -51.65
CA PRO A 47 -21.83 -8.47 -50.44
C PRO A 47 -23.31 -8.08 -50.23
N ASP A 48 -23.70 -7.75 -48.98
CA ASP A 48 -24.47 -6.52 -48.73
C ASP A 48 -24.48 -6.05 -47.25
N GLN A 49 -24.65 -4.73 -47.09
CA GLN A 49 -25.12 -3.96 -45.92
C GLN A 49 -24.29 -3.90 -44.61
N PRO A 50 -24.45 -2.82 -43.79
CA PRO A 50 -23.29 -2.19 -43.16
C PRO A 50 -23.20 -2.30 -41.62
N SER A 51 -21.97 -2.33 -41.11
CA SER A 51 -21.63 -2.05 -39.71
C SER A 51 -20.94 -0.69 -39.57
N ALA A 52 -21.36 0.12 -38.59
CA ALA A 52 -20.83 1.47 -38.40
C ALA A 52 -19.42 1.46 -37.78
N SER A 53 -18.47 2.14 -38.41
CA SER A 53 -17.07 2.19 -37.99
C SER A 53 -16.82 3.24 -36.88
N SER A 54 -17.12 2.90 -35.63
CA SER A 54 -16.64 3.65 -34.47
C SER A 54 -15.13 3.43 -34.27
N THR A 55 -14.32 4.38 -34.72
CA THR A 55 -12.86 4.33 -34.57
C THR A 55 -12.45 4.52 -33.12
N VAL A 56 -12.15 3.42 -32.42
CA VAL A 56 -11.66 3.43 -31.05
C VAL A 56 -10.27 4.08 -31.00
N ARG A 57 -10.23 5.37 -30.64
CA ARG A 57 -8.99 6.06 -30.29
C ARG A 57 -8.53 5.57 -28.92
N ASN A 58 -7.60 4.62 -28.90
CA ASN A 58 -6.84 4.28 -27.70
C ASN A 58 -5.91 5.44 -27.30
N GLY A 59 -6.49 6.44 -26.61
CA GLY A 59 -5.75 7.46 -25.88
C GLY A 59 -6.00 7.27 -24.39
N VAL A 60 -5.07 6.62 -23.70
CA VAL A 60 -5.10 6.54 -22.23
C VAL A 60 -4.73 7.92 -21.70
N HIS A 61 -5.74 8.70 -21.33
CA HIS A 61 -5.55 9.90 -20.53
C HIS A 61 -5.44 9.48 -19.06
N ASP A 62 -4.22 9.39 -18.54
CA ASP A 62 -3.95 9.33 -17.09
C ASP A 62 -4.21 10.71 -16.43
N THR A 63 -5.41 11.24 -16.64
CA THR A 63 -6.00 12.25 -15.77
C THR A 63 -6.70 11.50 -14.64
N ILE A 64 -6.06 11.45 -13.47
CA ILE A 64 -6.70 10.99 -12.24
C ILE A 64 -7.79 12.00 -11.87
N SER A 65 -8.99 11.80 -12.42
CA SER A 65 -10.20 12.50 -12.03
C SER A 65 -10.62 12.02 -10.66
N SER A 66 -9.99 12.59 -9.63
CA SER A 66 -10.42 12.44 -8.25
C SER A 66 -11.76 13.15 -8.06
N GLU A 67 -12.83 12.43 -8.35
CA GLU A 67 -14.16 12.74 -7.83
C GLU A 67 -14.13 12.53 -6.31
N THR A 68 -13.56 13.51 -5.61
CA THR A 68 -13.63 13.62 -4.16
C THR A 68 -15.10 13.77 -3.77
N PRO A 69 -15.63 12.94 -2.85
CA PRO A 69 -17.02 13.04 -2.42
C PRO A 69 -17.34 14.46 -1.96
N SER A 70 -18.27 15.14 -2.67
CA SER A 70 -18.68 16.50 -2.35
C SER A 70 -19.68 16.50 -1.18
N GLY A 71 -19.19 16.21 0.02
CA GLY A 71 -19.98 16.17 1.25
C GLY A 71 -19.29 16.85 2.42
N THR A 72 -20.08 17.40 3.34
CA THR A 72 -19.56 17.99 4.60
C THR A 72 -19.14 16.88 5.55
N VAL A 73 -17.94 16.97 6.14
CA VAL A 73 -17.49 16.01 7.15
C VAL A 73 -18.03 16.46 8.51
N VAL A 74 -18.96 15.69 9.06
CA VAL A 74 -19.60 15.97 10.34
C VAL A 74 -18.92 15.12 11.41
N VAL A 75 -18.19 15.79 12.30
CA VAL A 75 -17.43 15.20 13.40
C VAL A 75 -18.29 15.23 14.65
N VAL A 76 -18.74 14.07 15.12
CA VAL A 76 -19.46 13.94 16.40
C VAL A 76 -18.42 13.73 17.51
N PHE A 77 -18.49 14.54 18.56
CA PHE A 77 -17.52 14.53 19.66
C PHE A 77 -18.19 14.74 21.03
N GLN A 78 -17.55 14.26 22.10
CA GLN A 78 -18.05 14.43 23.48
C GLN A 78 -17.75 15.85 24.01
N PRO A 79 -18.55 16.40 24.96
CA PRO A 79 -18.27 17.72 25.55
C PRO A 79 -16.83 17.86 26.07
N GLY A 80 -16.14 18.95 25.70
CA GLY A 80 -14.73 19.18 26.06
C GLY A 80 -13.71 18.51 25.12
N GLN A 81 -14.15 17.89 24.02
CA GLN A 81 -13.28 17.27 23.01
C GLN A 81 -13.23 18.05 21.68
N GLU A 82 -13.61 19.33 21.67
CA GLU A 82 -13.75 20.19 20.47
C GLU A 82 -12.48 20.22 19.59
N HIS A 83 -11.31 20.00 20.21
CA HIS A 83 -10.01 19.89 19.53
C HIS A 83 -9.97 18.85 18.39
N ILE A 84 -10.77 17.78 18.45
CA ILE A 84 -10.78 16.76 17.38
C ILE A 84 -11.35 17.32 16.07
N VAL A 85 -12.34 18.22 16.15
CA VAL A 85 -12.91 18.94 15.00
C VAL A 85 -11.84 19.78 14.31
N HIS A 86 -11.02 20.48 15.11
CA HIS A 86 -9.87 21.23 14.62
C HIS A 86 -8.82 20.31 13.95
N MET A 87 -8.49 19.17 14.56
CA MET A 87 -7.51 18.23 13.98
C MET A 87 -7.99 17.65 12.63
N VAL A 88 -9.27 17.30 12.51
CA VAL A 88 -9.88 16.88 11.23
C VAL A 88 -9.79 18.01 10.20
N ALA A 89 -10.13 19.24 10.57
CA ALA A 89 -10.05 20.40 9.69
C ALA A 89 -8.63 20.71 9.20
N GLU A 90 -7.64 20.61 10.10
CA GLU A 90 -6.23 20.83 9.80
C GLU A 90 -5.72 19.77 8.79
N VAL A 91 -6.00 18.48 9.05
CA VAL A 91 -5.62 17.33 8.20
C VAL A 91 -6.29 17.37 6.82
N LEU A 92 -7.55 17.84 6.74
CA LEU A 92 -8.27 18.02 5.47
C LEU A 92 -7.91 19.32 4.74
N GLY A 93 -7.21 20.26 5.40
CA GLY A 93 -6.91 21.60 4.86
C GLY A 93 -8.15 22.50 4.69
N LYS A 94 -9.26 22.18 5.37
CA LYS A 94 -10.59 22.79 5.18
C LYS A 94 -10.97 23.74 6.34
N PRO A 95 -11.90 24.69 6.12
CA PRO A 95 -12.47 25.47 7.23
C PRO A 95 -13.35 24.59 8.12
N TRP A 96 -13.58 25.03 9.36
CA TRP A 96 -14.44 24.34 10.31
C TRP A 96 -15.38 25.28 11.07
N THR A 97 -16.42 24.69 11.65
CA THR A 97 -17.38 25.36 12.54
C THR A 97 -17.92 24.38 13.60
N THR A 98 -18.36 24.91 14.73
CA THR A 98 -19.17 24.22 15.76
C THR A 98 -20.51 24.92 16.00
N GLU A 99 -20.85 25.93 15.19
CA GLU A 99 -22.11 26.69 15.30
C GLU A 99 -23.22 25.98 14.49
N THR A 100 -24.39 25.80 15.11
CA THR A 100 -25.36 24.77 14.69
C THR A 100 -26.44 25.26 13.73
N ALA A 101 -26.34 24.82 12.47
CA ALA A 101 -27.46 24.27 11.68
C ALA A 101 -26.88 23.62 10.41
N ILE A 102 -26.70 22.30 10.38
CA ILE A 102 -25.97 21.61 9.28
C ILE A 102 -26.69 21.82 7.94
N SER A 103 -28.02 21.91 7.94
CA SER A 103 -28.85 22.26 6.79
C SER A 103 -28.48 23.61 6.12
N THR A 104 -27.83 24.53 6.83
CA THR A 104 -27.34 25.80 6.26
C THR A 104 -25.95 25.72 5.62
N LEU A 105 -25.18 24.66 5.91
CA LEU A 105 -23.85 24.42 5.32
C LEU A 105 -23.91 23.87 3.88
N SER A 106 -25.09 23.39 3.46
CA SER A 106 -25.33 22.86 2.12
C SER A 106 -25.41 23.97 1.06
N LYS A 107 -24.24 24.47 0.62
CA LYS A 107 -24.01 25.16 -0.69
C LYS A 107 -22.56 25.54 -1.04
N THR A 108 -21.56 25.24 -0.22
CA THR A 108 -20.14 25.61 -0.48
C THR A 108 -19.18 24.43 -0.31
N ASP A 109 -17.91 24.65 -0.67
CA ASP A 109 -16.75 23.77 -0.44
C ASP A 109 -16.84 22.95 0.86
N VAL A 110 -16.42 21.68 0.82
CA VAL A 110 -16.35 20.75 1.97
C VAL A 110 -15.87 21.44 3.24
N VAL A 111 -16.78 21.61 4.20
CA VAL A 111 -16.53 22.13 5.56
C VAL A 111 -16.36 20.95 6.52
N VAL A 112 -15.67 21.18 7.64
CA VAL A 112 -15.71 20.28 8.81
C VAL A 112 -16.66 20.84 9.86
N ALA A 113 -17.77 20.17 10.11
CA ALA A 113 -18.78 20.57 11.09
C ALA A 113 -18.65 19.75 12.37
N GLY A 114 -18.40 20.39 13.50
CA GLY A 114 -18.39 19.75 14.81
C GLY A 114 -19.79 19.71 15.43
N VAL A 115 -20.20 18.54 15.94
CA VAL A 115 -21.47 18.33 16.63
C VAL A 115 -21.22 17.64 17.97
N VAL A 116 -21.72 18.23 19.06
CA VAL A 116 -21.72 17.58 20.38
C VAL A 116 -22.75 16.44 20.38
N THR A 117 -22.36 15.26 20.89
CA THR A 117 -23.20 14.04 21.02
C THR A 117 -24.68 14.32 21.31
N ASP A 118 -24.93 15.06 22.39
CA ASP A 118 -26.24 15.31 22.98
C ASP A 118 -27.16 16.20 22.11
N SER A 119 -26.62 16.73 21.00
CA SER A 119 -27.31 17.59 20.05
C SER A 119 -27.33 17.02 18.63
N LEU A 120 -26.93 15.75 18.43
CA LEU A 120 -26.89 15.12 17.11
C LEU A 120 -28.27 15.08 16.44
N ASP A 121 -29.31 14.62 17.13
CA ASP A 121 -30.68 14.54 16.60
C ASP A 121 -31.21 15.90 16.12
N ARG A 122 -30.95 16.96 16.89
CA ARG A 122 -31.35 18.33 16.53
C ARG A 122 -30.50 18.91 15.39
N SER A 123 -29.24 18.48 15.28
CA SER A 123 -28.31 18.96 14.24
C SER A 123 -28.52 18.28 12.89
N LEU A 124 -29.00 17.03 12.88
CA LEU A 124 -29.32 16.25 11.67
C LEU A 124 -30.73 16.53 11.12
N GLN A 125 -31.57 17.25 11.86
CA GLN A 125 -32.90 17.62 11.41
C GLN A 125 -32.81 18.45 10.10
N ASP A 126 -33.68 18.13 9.14
CA ASP A 126 -33.76 18.76 7.81
C ASP A 126 -32.44 18.74 7.00
N CYS A 127 -31.55 17.77 7.27
CA CYS A 127 -30.29 17.60 6.55
C CYS A 127 -30.38 16.53 5.45
N ASP A 128 -29.77 16.81 4.29
CA ASP A 128 -29.54 15.80 3.26
C ASP A 128 -28.44 14.83 3.73
N ARG A 129 -28.83 13.59 4.01
CA ARG A 129 -27.92 12.55 4.51
C ARG A 129 -26.91 12.10 3.46
N ALA A 130 -27.16 12.31 2.16
CA ALA A 130 -26.22 12.00 1.09
C ALA A 130 -25.14 13.08 0.92
N ALA A 131 -25.37 14.30 1.43
CA ALA A 131 -24.43 15.41 1.38
C ALA A 131 -23.49 15.50 2.61
N ILE A 132 -23.54 14.53 3.52
CA ILE A 132 -22.72 14.51 4.75
C ILE A 132 -22.08 13.14 5.00
N ILE A 133 -20.87 13.15 5.55
CA ILE A 133 -20.19 11.96 6.09
C ILE A 133 -20.06 12.14 7.60
N LEU A 134 -20.74 11.28 8.36
CA LEU A 134 -20.88 11.37 9.80
C LEU A 134 -19.87 10.46 10.50
N VAL A 135 -18.91 11.06 11.20
CA VAL A 135 -17.81 10.37 11.90
C VAL A 135 -18.01 10.49 13.40
N ASN A 136 -18.26 9.39 14.09
CA ASN A 136 -18.17 9.33 15.55
C ASN A 136 -16.69 9.45 15.96
N THR A 137 -16.36 10.29 16.94
CA THR A 137 -14.98 10.39 17.45
C THR A 137 -14.94 10.16 18.95
N HIS A 138 -14.01 9.32 19.39
CA HIS A 138 -13.94 8.88 20.78
C HIS A 138 -12.49 8.76 21.27
N SER A 139 -12.19 9.41 22.40
CA SER A 139 -10.85 9.33 22.98
C SER A 139 -10.72 8.13 23.92
N VAL A 140 -9.75 7.25 23.66
CA VAL A 140 -9.58 5.98 24.40
C VAL A 140 -9.00 6.14 25.82
N GLU A 141 -8.64 7.37 26.22
CA GLU A 141 -7.95 7.68 27.48
C GLU A 141 -8.88 7.76 28.71
N ASP A 142 -10.19 7.91 28.51
CA ASP A 142 -11.16 8.01 29.62
C ASP A 142 -11.49 6.63 30.24
N GLY A 143 -11.08 5.54 29.59
CA GLY A 143 -11.37 4.17 29.98
C GLY A 143 -12.81 3.72 29.69
N SER A 144 -13.63 4.52 29.03
CA SER A 144 -14.99 4.16 28.62
C SER A 144 -14.98 3.40 27.28
N ALA A 145 -16.14 3.31 26.63
CA ALA A 145 -16.30 2.75 25.29
C ALA A 145 -17.16 3.73 24.46
N PRO A 146 -17.04 3.76 23.13
CA PRO A 146 -18.01 4.45 22.28
C PRO A 146 -19.43 3.94 22.55
N ASP A 147 -20.41 4.85 22.58
CA ASP A 147 -21.82 4.47 22.62
C ASP A 147 -22.18 3.76 21.32
N ASP A 148 -22.48 2.48 21.42
CA ASP A 148 -22.75 1.59 20.30
C ASP A 148 -23.98 2.04 19.47
N THR A 149 -24.97 2.66 20.13
CA THR A 149 -26.18 3.19 19.47
C THR A 149 -25.90 4.49 18.72
N LEU A 150 -24.93 5.29 19.20
CA LEU A 150 -24.39 6.43 18.46
C LEU A 150 -23.57 5.93 17.27
N SER A 151 -22.70 4.95 17.48
CA SER A 151 -21.87 4.35 16.44
C SER A 151 -22.71 3.76 15.30
N GLU A 152 -23.81 3.06 15.58
CA GLU A 152 -24.71 2.49 14.56
C GLU A 152 -25.39 3.56 13.68
N ARG A 153 -25.52 4.80 14.15
CA ARG A 153 -26.07 5.94 13.40
C ARG A 153 -25.04 6.65 12.51
N CYS A 154 -23.76 6.47 12.79
CA CYS A 154 -22.64 7.09 12.09
C CYS A 154 -22.13 6.22 10.92
N ASP A 155 -21.58 6.86 9.90
CA ASP A 155 -21.02 6.16 8.74
C ASP A 155 -19.69 5.49 9.13
N TYR A 156 -18.92 6.19 9.97
CA TYR A 156 -17.60 5.81 10.43
C TYR A 156 -17.39 6.16 11.92
N GLU A 157 -16.35 5.58 12.51
CA GLU A 157 -15.90 5.81 13.88
C GLU A 157 -14.37 5.94 13.91
N PHE A 158 -13.86 6.94 14.62
CA PHE A 158 -12.43 7.17 14.79
C PHE A 158 -12.07 7.18 16.29
N LEU A 159 -11.20 6.24 16.67
CA LEU A 159 -10.67 6.09 18.02
C LEU A 159 -9.30 6.77 18.12
N TYR A 160 -9.02 7.49 19.20
CA TYR A 160 -7.76 8.23 19.29
C TYR A 160 -7.23 8.44 20.72
N SER A 161 -5.91 8.54 20.83
CA SER A 161 -5.20 9.06 22.01
C SER A 161 -5.03 10.57 21.89
N ARG A 162 -5.15 11.33 22.99
CA ARG A 162 -4.86 12.78 23.02
C ARG A 162 -3.35 13.01 23.19
N THR A 163 -2.67 12.17 23.97
CA THR A 163 -1.24 12.33 24.30
C THR A 163 -0.47 11.02 24.11
N PRO A 164 0.27 10.83 23.00
CA PRO A 164 0.37 11.70 21.82
C PRO A 164 -0.81 11.50 20.86
N PHE A 165 -1.30 12.59 20.27
CA PHE A 165 -2.18 12.52 19.09
C PHE A 165 -1.34 12.29 17.83
N LEU A 166 -1.49 11.14 17.19
CA LEU A 166 -0.71 10.76 16.00
C LEU A 166 -1.44 11.16 14.71
N ARG A 167 -1.13 12.34 14.17
CA ARG A 167 -1.81 12.89 12.98
C ARG A 167 -1.80 11.95 11.76
N ARG A 168 -0.78 11.07 11.60
CA ARG A 168 -0.74 10.05 10.54
C ARG A 168 -1.91 9.06 10.58
N ASP A 169 -2.37 8.72 11.77
CA ASP A 169 -3.48 7.78 12.01
C ASP A 169 -4.79 8.34 11.44
N LEU A 170 -5.14 9.56 11.86
CA LEU A 170 -6.26 10.32 11.33
C LEU A 170 -6.13 10.57 9.81
N THR A 171 -4.91 10.82 9.33
CA THR A 171 -4.65 11.03 7.88
C THR A 171 -4.93 9.77 7.06
N ARG A 172 -4.46 8.60 7.52
CA ARG A 172 -4.76 7.29 6.88
C ARG A 172 -6.26 7.02 6.86
N PHE A 173 -6.93 7.17 8.01
CA PHE A 173 -8.37 6.99 8.14
C PHE A 173 -9.16 7.91 7.20
N LEU A 174 -8.94 9.24 7.26
CA LEU A 174 -9.64 10.22 6.43
C LEU A 174 -9.36 10.01 4.93
N SER A 175 -8.13 9.67 4.55
CA SER A 175 -7.79 9.42 3.15
C SER A 175 -8.56 8.23 2.57
N LEU A 176 -8.76 7.16 3.34
CA LEU A 176 -9.54 6.01 2.91
C LEU A 176 -11.04 6.32 2.89
N ILE A 177 -11.63 6.84 3.98
CA ILE A 177 -13.09 7.02 4.04
C ILE A 177 -13.60 8.06 3.02
N LEU A 178 -12.76 9.03 2.65
CA LEU A 178 -13.03 10.00 1.58
C LEU A 178 -12.57 9.54 0.18
N GLY A 179 -12.11 8.29 0.03
CA GLY A 179 -11.74 7.68 -1.26
C GLY A 179 -10.52 8.29 -1.96
N GLN A 180 -9.71 9.07 -1.24
CA GLN A 180 -8.55 9.83 -1.75
C GLN A 180 -7.30 8.96 -1.88
N THR A 181 -7.16 7.93 -1.04
CA THR A 181 -6.23 6.83 -1.24
C THR A 181 -7.01 5.56 -1.56
N ARG A 182 -6.47 4.75 -2.48
CA ARG A 182 -7.08 3.46 -2.88
C ARG A 182 -6.01 2.38 -2.92
N PRO A 183 -5.47 1.94 -1.76
CA PRO A 183 -4.30 1.06 -1.70
C PRO A 183 -4.48 -0.26 -2.46
N HIS A 184 -5.72 -0.71 -2.67
CA HIS A 184 -6.02 -1.87 -3.50
C HIS A 184 -5.72 -1.67 -4.98
N GLU A 185 -6.01 -0.50 -5.54
CA GLU A 185 -5.70 -0.21 -6.95
C GLU A 185 -4.19 -0.10 -7.16
N ASP A 186 -3.48 0.53 -6.22
CA ASP A 186 -2.01 0.57 -6.20
C ASP A 186 -1.43 -0.86 -6.17
N LEU A 187 -1.91 -1.71 -5.25
CA LEU A 187 -1.44 -3.10 -5.11
C LEU A 187 -1.86 -4.01 -6.29
N ARG A 188 -2.97 -3.73 -6.97
CA ARG A 188 -3.38 -4.43 -8.21
C ARG A 188 -2.42 -4.19 -9.38
N THR A 189 -1.57 -3.16 -9.34
CA THR A 189 -0.52 -2.97 -10.36
C THR A 189 0.67 -3.92 -10.17
N LYS A 190 0.84 -4.51 -8.98
CA LYS A 190 1.96 -5.40 -8.68
C LYS A 190 1.79 -6.77 -9.35
N THR A 191 2.91 -7.37 -9.76
CA THR A 191 2.97 -8.76 -10.26
C THR A 191 2.73 -9.80 -9.16
N ARG A 192 2.97 -9.43 -7.90
CA ARG A 192 2.78 -10.26 -6.70
C ARG A 192 2.44 -9.39 -5.49
N THR A 193 1.55 -9.89 -4.63
CA THR A 193 1.18 -9.29 -3.34
C THR A 193 1.22 -10.31 -2.22
N ASN A 194 1.69 -9.90 -1.04
CA ASN A 194 1.79 -10.73 0.17
C ASN A 194 1.08 -10.04 1.36
N PHE A 195 0.64 -10.80 2.37
CA PHE A 195 0.24 -10.25 3.67
C PHE A 195 0.74 -11.12 4.82
N ILE A 196 1.10 -10.50 5.95
CA ILE A 196 1.49 -11.20 7.18
C ILE A 196 0.35 -11.18 8.21
N SER A 197 0.06 -12.34 8.80
CA SER A 197 -0.89 -12.45 9.91
C SER A 197 -0.23 -12.13 11.25
N THR A 198 -0.73 -11.13 11.97
CA THR A 198 -0.38 -10.95 13.38
C THR A 198 -1.05 -12.05 14.21
N THR A 199 -0.24 -12.86 14.89
CA THR A 199 -0.70 -13.99 15.72
C THR A 199 -0.52 -13.74 17.23
N PHE A 200 -0.34 -12.47 17.61
CA PHE A 200 -0.18 -12.03 18.99
C PHE A 200 -1.54 -11.89 19.69
N PRO A 201 -1.65 -12.20 21.00
CA PRO A 201 -2.87 -11.96 21.78
C PRO A 201 -3.12 -10.48 22.09
N ASP A 202 -2.08 -9.64 21.97
CA ASP A 202 -2.12 -8.19 22.10
C ASP A 202 -1.08 -7.59 21.13
N VAL A 203 -1.47 -6.57 20.34
CA VAL A 203 -0.64 -5.86 19.37
C VAL A 203 0.56 -5.17 20.03
N HIS A 204 0.50 -4.79 21.32
CA HIS A 204 1.66 -4.27 22.06
C HIS A 204 2.88 -5.21 21.99
N ALA A 205 2.66 -6.53 21.94
CA ALA A 205 3.74 -7.52 21.81
C ALA A 205 4.37 -7.56 20.41
N ALA A 206 3.68 -7.08 19.37
CA ALA A 206 4.19 -6.98 18.02
C ALA A 206 5.08 -5.73 17.82
N LEU A 207 4.73 -4.61 18.46
CA LEU A 207 5.32 -3.28 18.19
C LEU A 207 6.85 -3.24 18.13
N PRO A 208 7.62 -3.86 19.04
CA PRO A 208 9.08 -3.79 19.01
C PRO A 208 9.73 -4.40 17.76
N ASN A 209 9.00 -5.25 17.03
CA ASN A 209 9.47 -5.96 15.84
C ASN A 209 8.60 -5.71 14.60
N LEU A 210 7.55 -4.88 14.67
CA LEU A 210 6.53 -4.76 13.62
C LEU A 210 7.11 -4.33 12.27
N ASP A 211 8.08 -3.42 12.29
CA ASP A 211 8.84 -2.99 11.11
C ASP A 211 9.59 -4.15 10.42
N ILE A 212 10.15 -5.07 11.20
CA ILE A 212 10.90 -6.24 10.70
C ILE A 212 9.92 -7.29 10.20
N LEU A 213 8.87 -7.58 11.00
CA LEU A 213 7.79 -8.52 10.67
C LEU A 213 7.10 -8.19 9.34
N SER A 214 7.03 -6.91 8.95
CA SER A 214 6.33 -6.46 7.75
C SER A 214 7.21 -6.31 6.49
N VAL A 215 8.50 -6.67 6.54
CA VAL A 215 9.36 -6.73 5.35
C VAL A 215 8.84 -7.78 4.36
N GLY A 216 8.74 -7.40 3.07
CA GLY A 216 8.18 -8.26 2.02
C GLY A 216 6.66 -8.40 2.06
N SER A 217 5.97 -7.71 2.97
CA SER A 217 4.51 -7.69 3.08
C SER A 217 3.90 -6.43 2.47
N ASP A 218 2.71 -6.55 1.87
CA ASP A 218 1.91 -5.46 1.30
C ASP A 218 0.69 -5.08 2.16
N ALA A 219 0.33 -5.93 3.13
CA ALA A 219 -0.70 -5.67 4.13
C ALA A 219 -0.38 -6.39 5.45
N VAL A 220 -1.09 -6.03 6.53
CA VAL A 220 -1.01 -6.72 7.83
C VAL A 220 -2.40 -7.20 8.25
N GLU A 221 -2.57 -8.50 8.49
CA GLU A 221 -3.83 -9.05 9.00
C GLU A 221 -3.86 -8.99 10.53
N ILE A 222 -4.90 -8.35 11.09
CA ILE A 222 -5.25 -8.42 12.51
C ILE A 222 -6.25 -9.56 12.73
N ARG A 223 -5.77 -10.63 13.40
CA ARG A 223 -6.57 -11.80 13.74
C ARG A 223 -7.35 -11.54 15.04
N VAL A 224 -8.52 -10.96 14.90
CA VAL A 224 -9.41 -10.56 16.00
C VAL A 224 -9.82 -11.75 16.86
N ASP A 225 -9.89 -12.95 16.27
CA ASP A 225 -10.15 -14.20 16.98
C ASP A 225 -8.96 -14.73 17.80
N LEU A 226 -7.75 -14.19 17.59
CA LEU A 226 -6.56 -14.55 18.38
C LEU A 226 -6.27 -13.57 19.53
N LEU A 227 -6.84 -12.36 19.48
CA LEU A 227 -6.72 -11.34 20.53
C LEU A 227 -7.34 -11.81 21.86
N VAL A 228 -6.71 -11.44 22.98
CA VAL A 228 -7.15 -11.81 24.34
C VAL A 228 -7.27 -10.55 25.19
N GLU A 229 -8.50 -10.10 25.44
CA GLU A 229 -8.78 -8.97 26.32
C GLU A 229 -8.52 -9.36 27.79
N PRO A 230 -7.70 -8.60 28.55
CA PRO A 230 -7.37 -8.92 29.94
C PRO A 230 -8.61 -9.10 30.83
N GLY A 231 -8.67 -10.23 31.55
CA GLY A 231 -9.82 -10.60 32.40
C GLY A 231 -11.03 -11.18 31.65
N CYS A 232 -10.98 -11.25 30.32
CA CYS A 232 -12.03 -11.85 29.47
C CYS A 232 -11.54 -13.11 28.72
N GLU A 233 -10.60 -13.85 29.32
CA GLU A 233 -10.05 -15.08 28.76
C GLU A 233 -11.13 -16.08 28.30
N GLY A 234 -10.92 -16.68 27.12
CA GLY A 234 -11.85 -17.65 26.53
C GLY A 234 -13.12 -17.06 25.92
N LYS A 235 -13.29 -15.73 25.90
CA LYS A 235 -14.42 -15.03 25.27
C LYS A 235 -13.98 -14.30 24.00
N VAL A 236 -14.95 -13.85 23.21
CA VAL A 236 -14.71 -12.87 22.13
C VAL A 236 -14.30 -11.53 22.78
N PRO A 237 -13.16 -10.93 22.38
CA PRO A 237 -12.71 -9.65 22.94
C PRO A 237 -13.67 -8.51 22.55
N SER A 238 -13.92 -7.58 23.47
CA SER A 238 -14.87 -6.49 23.28
C SER A 238 -14.51 -5.57 22.10
N LEU A 239 -15.51 -4.96 21.45
CA LEU A 239 -15.27 -3.95 20.40
C LEU A 239 -14.41 -2.79 20.89
N LYS A 240 -14.48 -2.43 22.18
CA LYS A 240 -13.60 -1.43 22.79
C LYS A 240 -12.13 -1.86 22.68
N TYR A 241 -11.81 -3.06 23.16
CA TYR A 241 -10.45 -3.58 23.11
C TYR A 241 -9.99 -3.81 21.66
N VAL A 242 -10.80 -4.45 20.82
CA VAL A 242 -10.47 -4.67 19.39
C VAL A 242 -10.22 -3.34 18.67
N GLY A 243 -11.00 -2.30 18.96
CA GLY A 243 -10.82 -0.96 18.42
C GLY A 243 -9.52 -0.30 18.89
N GLN A 244 -9.19 -0.40 20.18
CA GLN A 244 -7.90 0.07 20.72
C GLN A 244 -6.70 -0.67 20.08
N GLN A 245 -6.81 -1.98 19.87
CA GLN A 245 -5.80 -2.82 19.23
C GLN A 245 -5.62 -2.47 17.73
N LEU A 246 -6.71 -2.22 17.02
CA LEU A 246 -6.69 -1.77 15.62
C LEU A 246 -6.09 -0.37 15.47
N MET A 247 -6.49 0.58 16.33
CA MET A 247 -5.92 1.94 16.41
C MET A 247 -4.41 1.86 16.64
N LEU A 248 -3.98 1.06 17.62
CA LEU A 248 -2.56 0.88 17.94
C LEU A 248 -1.77 0.30 16.76
N LEU A 249 -2.32 -0.68 16.04
CA LEU A 249 -1.70 -1.25 14.84
C LEU A 249 -1.56 -0.18 13.73
N ARG A 250 -2.64 0.56 13.44
CA ARG A 250 -2.68 1.63 12.43
C ARG A 250 -1.69 2.76 12.73
N GLN A 251 -1.46 3.05 14.01
CA GLN A 251 -0.49 4.04 14.48
C GLN A 251 0.98 3.61 14.30
N HIS A 252 1.26 2.32 14.11
CA HIS A 252 2.62 1.74 14.06
C HIS A 252 2.95 1.02 12.75
N THR A 253 2.16 1.21 11.70
CA THR A 253 2.54 0.79 10.34
C THR A 253 2.01 1.77 9.30
N GLU A 254 2.61 1.80 8.12
CA GLU A 254 2.06 2.47 6.93
C GLU A 254 1.39 1.45 5.98
N LEU A 255 1.34 0.16 6.34
CA LEU A 255 0.67 -0.88 5.56
C LEU A 255 -0.85 -0.89 5.73
N PRO A 256 -1.63 -1.17 4.66
CA PRO A 256 -3.04 -1.52 4.73
C PRO A 256 -3.32 -2.67 5.72
N ILE A 257 -4.45 -2.58 6.42
CA ILE A 257 -4.85 -3.59 7.41
C ILE A 257 -5.92 -4.51 6.81
N ILE A 258 -5.81 -5.82 7.10
CA ILE A 258 -6.86 -6.82 6.87
C ILE A 258 -7.49 -7.18 8.21
N PHE A 259 -8.78 -6.91 8.40
CA PHE A 259 -9.51 -7.30 9.61
C PHE A 259 -10.14 -8.68 9.44
N THR A 260 -9.74 -9.64 10.28
CA THR A 260 -10.17 -11.04 10.17
C THR A 260 -10.73 -11.56 11.49
N THR A 261 -12.00 -11.99 11.46
CA THR A 261 -12.66 -12.79 12.51
C THR A 261 -12.76 -14.24 12.04
N ARG A 262 -11.69 -15.05 12.19
CA ARG A 262 -11.69 -16.43 11.69
C ARG A 262 -12.57 -17.34 12.57
N CYS A 263 -13.52 -18.06 11.98
CA CYS A 263 -14.42 -18.92 12.77
C CYS A 263 -13.77 -20.24 13.24
N THR A 264 -14.38 -20.88 14.25
CA THR A 264 -13.90 -22.15 14.80
C THR A 264 -13.84 -23.31 13.81
N LYS A 265 -14.74 -23.37 12.81
CA LYS A 265 -14.67 -24.38 11.74
C LYS A 265 -13.51 -24.14 10.77
N GLU A 266 -13.10 -22.89 10.58
CA GLU A 266 -11.97 -22.48 9.75
C GLU A 266 -10.67 -22.29 10.59
N ASN A 267 -10.53 -23.04 11.69
CA ASN A 267 -9.36 -23.05 12.58
C ASN A 267 -8.97 -21.67 13.17
N GLY A 268 -9.98 -20.83 13.41
CA GLY A 268 -9.88 -19.67 14.30
C GLY A 268 -10.58 -19.92 15.64
N LYS A 269 -10.87 -18.86 16.38
CA LYS A 269 -11.61 -18.94 17.66
C LYS A 269 -12.96 -18.21 17.67
N PHE A 270 -13.35 -17.53 16.59
CA PHE A 270 -14.60 -16.75 16.59
C PHE A 270 -15.83 -17.69 16.54
N PRO A 271 -16.82 -17.53 17.43
CA PRO A 271 -17.89 -18.52 17.63
C PRO A 271 -19.00 -18.44 16.57
N MET A 272 -19.26 -19.55 15.88
CA MET A 272 -20.22 -19.61 14.76
C MET A 272 -21.70 -19.55 15.15
N ASN A 273 -22.05 -19.65 16.44
CA ASN A 273 -23.44 -19.76 16.88
C ASN A 273 -24.26 -18.45 16.79
N ASP A 274 -23.61 -17.32 16.50
CA ASP A 274 -24.31 -16.06 16.18
C ASP A 274 -23.65 -15.34 14.98
N PRO A 275 -24.20 -15.49 13.76
CA PRO A 275 -23.78 -14.72 12.59
C PRO A 275 -23.95 -13.20 12.75
N SER A 276 -24.84 -12.74 13.63
CA SER A 276 -25.05 -11.31 13.92
C SER A 276 -23.82 -10.70 14.59
N LEU A 277 -23.10 -11.47 15.40
CA LEU A 277 -21.84 -11.08 16.01
C LEU A 277 -20.76 -10.85 14.94
N PHE A 278 -20.67 -11.70 13.91
CA PHE A 278 -19.80 -11.46 12.76
C PHE A 278 -20.19 -10.17 12.04
N PHE A 279 -21.48 -10.00 11.70
CA PHE A 279 -21.95 -8.76 11.05
C PHE A 279 -21.56 -7.51 11.86
N LYS A 280 -21.73 -7.54 13.18
CA LYS A 280 -21.38 -6.43 14.07
C LYS A 280 -19.89 -6.09 14.05
N TYR A 281 -19.01 -7.08 14.15
CA TYR A 281 -17.55 -6.85 14.18
C TYR A 281 -17.03 -6.42 12.79
N LEU A 282 -17.50 -7.07 11.72
CA LEU A 282 -17.12 -6.74 10.34
C LEU A 282 -17.69 -5.37 9.91
N ARG A 283 -18.91 -5.00 10.33
CA ARG A 283 -19.46 -3.64 10.13
C ARG A 283 -18.64 -2.61 10.90
N ARG A 284 -18.26 -2.88 12.16
CA ARG A 284 -17.44 -1.95 12.93
C ARG A 284 -16.03 -1.78 12.35
N ALA A 285 -15.44 -2.81 11.74
CA ALA A 285 -14.19 -2.69 10.98
C ALA A 285 -14.30 -1.75 9.76
N ILE A 286 -15.42 -1.82 9.03
CA ILE A 286 -15.74 -0.85 7.96
C ILE A 286 -15.87 0.56 8.55
N GLN A 287 -16.57 0.72 9.69
CA GLN A 287 -16.72 2.01 10.35
C GLN A 287 -15.38 2.58 10.86
N TRP A 288 -14.46 1.73 11.34
CA TRP A 288 -13.09 2.12 11.67
C TRP A 288 -12.20 2.37 10.43
N GLY A 289 -12.76 2.34 9.22
CA GLY A 289 -12.05 2.63 7.97
C GLY A 289 -10.88 1.68 7.72
N VAL A 290 -11.07 0.36 7.89
CA VAL A 290 -10.06 -0.64 7.54
C VAL A 290 -10.02 -0.85 6.02
N GLU A 291 -8.83 -1.00 5.44
CA GLU A 291 -8.65 -1.17 4.00
C GLU A 291 -9.24 -2.49 3.48
N TYR A 292 -9.09 -3.61 4.22
CA TYR A 292 -9.57 -4.94 3.83
C TYR A 292 -10.36 -5.62 4.96
N VAL A 293 -11.44 -6.31 4.62
CA VAL A 293 -12.28 -7.06 5.57
C VAL A 293 -12.48 -8.48 5.07
N ASP A 294 -12.11 -9.47 5.89
CA ASP A 294 -12.24 -10.90 5.58
C ASP A 294 -13.64 -11.38 5.95
N VAL A 295 -14.44 -11.75 4.95
CA VAL A 295 -15.85 -12.12 5.09
C VAL A 295 -16.05 -13.56 4.69
N GLU A 296 -16.27 -14.44 5.67
CA GLU A 296 -16.35 -15.88 5.44
C GLU A 296 -17.62 -16.30 4.68
N LEU A 297 -17.46 -17.21 3.72
CA LEU A 297 -18.51 -17.62 2.78
C LEU A 297 -19.67 -18.36 3.45
N TRP A 298 -19.44 -19.00 4.61
CA TRP A 298 -20.51 -19.68 5.35
C TRP A 298 -21.54 -18.71 5.94
N LEU A 299 -21.20 -17.41 6.04
CA LEU A 299 -22.12 -16.40 6.53
C LEU A 299 -23.37 -16.30 5.62
N PRO A 300 -24.57 -16.13 6.21
CA PRO A 300 -25.81 -15.91 5.47
C PRO A 300 -25.67 -14.86 4.36
N GLU A 301 -26.29 -15.12 3.20
CA GLU A 301 -26.14 -14.28 2.01
C GLU A 301 -26.62 -12.84 2.25
N ASP A 302 -27.62 -12.64 3.12
CA ASP A 302 -28.06 -11.30 3.52
C ASP A 302 -27.02 -10.54 4.37
N ILE A 303 -26.19 -11.23 5.16
CA ILE A 303 -25.09 -10.64 5.92
C ILE A 303 -23.96 -10.26 4.96
N ARG A 304 -23.58 -11.17 4.06
CA ARG A 304 -22.53 -10.92 3.05
C ARG A 304 -22.94 -9.77 2.11
N ARG A 305 -24.19 -9.75 1.65
CA ARG A 305 -24.75 -8.66 0.85
C ARG A 305 -24.79 -7.35 1.62
N ARG A 306 -25.33 -7.31 2.85
CA ARG A 306 -25.38 -6.08 3.67
C ARG A 306 -24.00 -5.48 3.92
N LEU A 307 -22.98 -6.31 4.17
CA LEU A 307 -21.59 -5.84 4.30
C LEU A 307 -21.09 -5.21 3.00
N ALA A 308 -21.38 -5.81 1.84
CA ALA A 308 -21.00 -5.26 0.53
C ALA A 308 -21.75 -3.95 0.18
N GLU A 309 -23.03 -3.85 0.54
CA GLU A 309 -23.85 -2.64 0.37
C GLU A 309 -23.31 -1.43 1.18
N VAL A 310 -22.65 -1.67 2.32
CA VAL A 310 -22.21 -0.62 3.25
C VAL A 310 -20.69 -0.46 3.38
N LYS A 311 -19.89 -1.15 2.55
CA LYS A 311 -18.42 -1.20 2.67
C LYS A 311 -17.69 0.12 2.44
N GLY A 312 -18.32 1.09 1.78
CA GLY A 312 -17.68 2.36 1.42
C GLY A 312 -16.44 2.11 0.54
N ASN A 313 -15.27 2.54 1.02
CA ASN A 313 -13.98 2.33 0.36
C ASN A 313 -13.20 1.10 0.87
N SER A 314 -13.77 0.31 1.80
CA SER A 314 -13.19 -0.96 2.25
C SER A 314 -13.37 -2.07 1.21
N ILE A 315 -12.39 -2.97 1.12
CA ILE A 315 -12.34 -4.08 0.16
C ILE A 315 -12.74 -5.39 0.87
N ILE A 316 -13.67 -6.15 0.29
CA ILE A 316 -14.12 -7.43 0.85
C ILE A 316 -13.27 -8.57 0.29
N MET A 317 -12.56 -9.26 1.18
CA MET A 317 -11.91 -10.54 0.90
C MET A 317 -12.90 -11.65 1.26
N SER A 318 -13.65 -12.16 0.28
CA SER A 318 -14.59 -13.26 0.52
C SER A 318 -13.81 -14.56 0.74
N ALA A 319 -13.87 -15.11 1.95
CA ALA A 319 -12.98 -16.17 2.41
C ALA A 319 -13.68 -17.54 2.52
N PHE A 320 -12.93 -18.60 2.24
CA PHE A 320 -13.33 -19.99 2.46
C PHE A 320 -12.10 -20.81 2.83
N HIS A 321 -12.18 -21.59 3.92
CA HIS A 321 -11.13 -22.52 4.31
C HIS A 321 -11.66 -23.95 4.46
N ASP A 322 -11.07 -24.90 3.73
CA ASP A 322 -11.28 -26.33 3.98
C ASP A 322 -10.16 -26.93 4.83
N PHE A 323 -10.54 -27.53 5.95
CA PHE A 323 -9.65 -28.30 6.84
C PHE A 323 -9.96 -29.80 6.83
N SER A 324 -10.76 -30.30 5.87
CA SER A 324 -11.19 -31.70 5.83
C SER A 324 -10.09 -32.66 5.35
N GLY A 325 -9.14 -32.18 4.55
CA GLY A 325 -8.19 -33.04 3.83
C GLY A 325 -8.84 -33.89 2.72
N THR A 326 -10.06 -33.53 2.31
CA THR A 326 -10.85 -34.22 1.26
C THR A 326 -11.25 -33.29 0.12
N TRP A 327 -10.76 -32.04 0.13
CA TRP A 327 -11.00 -31.03 -0.89
C TRP A 327 -10.50 -31.47 -2.26
N LYS A 328 -11.16 -30.97 -3.33
CA LYS A 328 -10.75 -31.21 -4.72
C LYS A 328 -10.94 -29.97 -5.56
N TRP A 329 -9.86 -29.41 -6.09
CA TRP A 329 -9.89 -28.23 -6.97
C TRP A 329 -10.51 -28.52 -8.33
N THR A 330 -10.47 -29.79 -8.76
CA THR A 330 -11.21 -30.33 -9.92
C THR A 330 -12.74 -30.43 -9.73
N SER A 331 -13.29 -30.16 -8.55
CA SER A 331 -14.72 -30.30 -8.27
C SER A 331 -15.58 -29.16 -8.83
N SER A 332 -16.88 -29.46 -9.06
CA SER A 332 -17.91 -28.45 -9.29
C SER A 332 -18.08 -27.51 -8.08
N ASP A 333 -17.85 -28.02 -6.85
CA ASP A 333 -17.92 -27.24 -5.62
C ASP A 333 -16.85 -26.15 -5.54
N ALA A 334 -15.64 -26.37 -6.06
CA ALA A 334 -14.61 -25.33 -6.16
C ALA A 334 -15.09 -24.16 -7.04
N SER A 335 -15.69 -24.44 -8.20
CA SER A 335 -16.29 -23.40 -9.05
C SER A 335 -17.52 -22.74 -8.41
N ARG A 336 -18.35 -23.50 -7.68
CA ARG A 336 -19.52 -22.97 -6.95
C ARG A 336 -19.08 -22.00 -5.84
N ILE A 337 -18.09 -22.38 -5.04
CA ILE A 337 -17.55 -21.56 -3.94
C ILE A 337 -16.90 -20.28 -4.47
N PHE A 338 -16.16 -20.35 -5.59
CA PHE A 338 -15.65 -19.15 -6.25
C PHE A 338 -16.80 -18.22 -6.70
N ASN A 339 -17.79 -18.75 -7.41
CA ASN A 339 -18.91 -17.96 -7.92
C ASN A 339 -19.74 -17.32 -6.79
N GLU A 340 -20.00 -18.05 -5.69
CA GLU A 340 -20.75 -17.57 -4.53
C GLU A 340 -19.99 -16.53 -3.69
N SER A 341 -18.65 -16.61 -3.68
CA SER A 341 -17.78 -15.56 -3.13
C SER A 341 -17.77 -14.31 -4.02
N ALA A 342 -17.65 -14.50 -5.34
CA ALA A 342 -17.51 -13.43 -6.31
C ALA A 342 -18.77 -12.54 -6.48
N LYS A 343 -19.92 -12.93 -5.91
CA LYS A 343 -21.11 -12.08 -5.81
C LYS A 343 -20.86 -10.79 -5.00
N TYR A 344 -20.02 -10.87 -3.96
CA TYR A 344 -19.88 -9.81 -2.94
C TYR A 344 -18.43 -9.51 -2.53
N GLY A 345 -17.49 -10.39 -2.86
CA GLY A 345 -16.06 -10.18 -2.62
C GLY A 345 -15.35 -9.51 -3.79
N ASP A 346 -14.56 -8.48 -3.48
CA ASP A 346 -13.62 -7.84 -4.40
C ASP A 346 -12.37 -8.70 -4.63
N ILE A 347 -12.02 -9.55 -3.66
CA ILE A 347 -11.01 -10.61 -3.76
C ILE A 347 -11.68 -11.91 -3.30
N VAL A 348 -11.43 -13.02 -3.99
CA VAL A 348 -11.82 -14.37 -3.52
C VAL A 348 -10.61 -15.05 -2.87
N LYS A 349 -10.75 -15.48 -1.61
CA LYS A 349 -9.73 -16.14 -0.79
C LYS A 349 -10.15 -17.59 -0.53
N MET A 350 -9.53 -18.56 -1.21
CA MET A 350 -9.84 -19.99 -1.05
C MET A 350 -8.60 -20.76 -0.57
N ILE A 351 -8.66 -21.36 0.60
CA ILE A 351 -7.52 -22.07 1.19
C ILE A 351 -7.93 -23.50 1.58
N ALA A 352 -7.16 -24.51 1.21
CA ALA A 352 -7.54 -25.92 1.39
C ALA A 352 -6.42 -26.76 2.00
N MET A 353 -6.77 -27.68 2.90
CA MET A 353 -5.86 -28.73 3.35
C MET A 353 -5.73 -29.80 2.26
N VAL A 354 -4.49 -30.12 1.88
CA VAL A 354 -4.16 -31.13 0.88
C VAL A 354 -3.23 -32.20 1.44
N SER A 355 -3.19 -33.34 0.78
CA SER A 355 -2.45 -34.55 1.18
C SER A 355 -1.29 -34.90 0.25
N THR A 356 -1.36 -34.51 -1.03
CA THR A 356 -0.35 -34.83 -2.06
C THR A 356 0.18 -33.59 -2.78
N ILE A 357 1.22 -33.76 -3.61
CA ILE A 357 1.81 -32.66 -4.38
C ILE A 357 0.94 -32.29 -5.61
N GLU A 358 0.22 -33.27 -6.17
CA GLU A 358 -0.64 -33.14 -7.35
C GLU A 358 -1.79 -32.16 -7.15
N GLU A 359 -2.30 -32.05 -5.92
CA GLU A 359 -3.37 -31.12 -5.54
C GLU A 359 -2.95 -29.63 -5.69
N ASN A 360 -1.66 -29.34 -5.85
CA ASN A 360 -1.17 -28.01 -6.26
C ASN A 360 -1.32 -27.78 -7.77
N TYR A 361 -1.13 -28.81 -8.60
CA TYR A 361 -1.34 -28.70 -10.04
C TYR A 361 -2.82 -28.58 -10.37
N GLU A 362 -3.71 -29.24 -9.62
CA GLU A 362 -5.16 -28.99 -9.72
C GLU A 362 -5.53 -27.54 -9.36
N LEU A 363 -4.93 -26.97 -8.30
CA LEU A 363 -5.13 -25.58 -7.92
C LEU A 363 -4.63 -24.61 -9.00
N GLU A 364 -3.44 -24.80 -9.57
CA GLU A 364 -2.95 -23.91 -10.63
C GLU A 364 -3.74 -24.07 -11.94
N TYR A 365 -4.26 -25.26 -12.25
CA TYR A 365 -5.24 -25.45 -13.32
C TYR A 365 -6.53 -24.65 -13.03
N PHE A 366 -7.09 -24.77 -11.82
CA PHE A 366 -8.26 -24.00 -11.40
C PHE A 366 -8.02 -22.49 -11.47
N ARG A 367 -6.86 -22.00 -11.00
CA ARG A 367 -6.45 -20.59 -11.08
C ARG A 367 -6.37 -20.10 -12.52
N SER A 368 -5.81 -20.92 -13.41
CA SER A 368 -5.78 -20.65 -14.86
C SER A 368 -7.20 -20.59 -15.45
N THR A 369 -8.08 -21.52 -15.08
CA THR A 369 -9.49 -21.56 -15.49
C THR A 369 -10.31 -20.38 -14.96
N ILE A 370 -10.02 -19.84 -13.78
CA ILE A 370 -10.62 -18.59 -13.30
C ILE A 370 -10.08 -17.41 -14.11
N LYS A 371 -8.76 -17.31 -14.29
CA LYS A 371 -8.12 -16.21 -15.03
C LYS A 371 -8.57 -16.12 -16.49
N SER A 372 -8.87 -17.25 -17.14
CA SER A 372 -9.37 -17.28 -18.53
C SER A 372 -10.83 -16.85 -18.69
N ARG A 373 -11.61 -16.72 -17.60
CA ARG A 373 -12.97 -16.13 -17.64
C ARG A 373 -12.96 -14.61 -17.86
N GLY A 374 -11.81 -13.96 -17.70
CA GLY A 374 -11.66 -12.52 -17.93
C GLY A 374 -12.00 -11.68 -16.70
N SER A 375 -13.07 -10.89 -16.78
CA SER A 375 -13.42 -9.92 -15.71
C SER A 375 -14.03 -10.61 -14.49
N GLY A 376 -13.54 -10.26 -13.30
CA GLY A 376 -13.97 -10.80 -12.02
C GLY A 376 -12.96 -10.48 -10.91
N PRO A 377 -13.28 -10.79 -9.64
CA PRO A 377 -12.36 -10.61 -8.53
C PRO A 377 -11.15 -11.57 -8.64
N PRO A 378 -9.93 -11.12 -8.35
CA PRO A 378 -8.74 -11.97 -8.38
C PRO A 378 -8.79 -13.07 -7.31
N LEU A 379 -8.21 -14.22 -7.64
CA LEU A 379 -8.15 -15.40 -6.77
C LEU A 379 -6.85 -15.44 -5.95
N SER A 380 -6.96 -15.14 -4.67
CA SER A 380 -6.00 -15.55 -3.63
C SER A 380 -6.29 -17.00 -3.26
N ALA A 381 -5.41 -17.94 -3.63
CA ALA A 381 -5.62 -19.34 -3.27
C ALA A 381 -4.32 -20.09 -3.03
N VAL A 382 -4.27 -20.83 -1.92
CA VAL A 382 -3.13 -21.64 -1.50
C VAL A 382 -3.59 -22.91 -0.79
N ASN A 383 -2.78 -23.95 -0.91
CA ASN A 383 -2.91 -25.19 -0.16
C ASN A 383 -2.16 -25.10 1.18
N MET A 384 -2.67 -25.81 2.20
CA MET A 384 -2.08 -25.93 3.53
C MET A 384 -1.27 -27.21 3.69
N GLY A 385 -0.48 -27.30 4.76
CA GLY A 385 0.42 -28.42 5.01
C GLY A 385 1.71 -28.30 4.18
N GLN A 386 2.65 -29.22 4.43
CA GLN A 386 3.96 -29.20 3.77
C GLN A 386 3.83 -29.44 2.26
N MET A 387 2.97 -30.38 1.83
CA MET A 387 2.72 -30.63 0.41
C MET A 387 2.10 -29.41 -0.30
N GLY A 388 1.40 -28.53 0.41
CA GLY A 388 0.82 -27.31 -0.13
C GLY A 388 1.81 -26.17 -0.43
N GLN A 389 3.08 -26.27 -0.01
CA GLN A 389 4.07 -25.18 -0.11
C GLN A 389 4.30 -24.67 -1.54
N LEU A 390 4.20 -25.55 -2.55
CA LEU A 390 4.34 -25.15 -3.96
C LEU A 390 3.30 -24.09 -4.37
N SER A 391 2.03 -24.27 -4.00
CA SER A 391 0.99 -23.28 -4.30
C SER A 391 1.20 -21.93 -3.62
N ARG A 392 1.86 -21.89 -2.45
CA ARG A 392 2.21 -20.63 -1.76
C ARG A 392 3.28 -19.86 -2.50
N ALA A 393 4.27 -20.58 -3.07
CA ALA A 393 5.24 -19.98 -3.97
C ALA A 393 4.61 -19.49 -5.28
N LEU A 394 3.63 -20.23 -5.85
CA LEU A 394 3.02 -19.85 -7.13
C LEU A 394 1.92 -18.77 -7.03
N ASN A 395 1.18 -18.69 -5.91
CA ASN A 395 0.12 -17.69 -5.71
C ASN A 395 0.67 -16.24 -5.76
N THR A 396 0.04 -15.37 -6.57
CA THR A 396 0.46 -13.97 -6.75
C THR A 396 -0.47 -12.94 -6.09
N VAL A 397 -1.63 -13.36 -5.58
CA VAL A 397 -2.67 -12.46 -5.03
C VAL A 397 -2.74 -12.69 -3.53
N PHE A 398 -2.31 -11.70 -2.73
CA PHE A 398 -2.35 -11.70 -1.27
C PHE A 398 -1.91 -13.04 -0.65
N SER A 399 -0.68 -13.48 -0.95
CA SER A 399 -0.09 -14.68 -0.34
C SER A 399 0.09 -14.52 1.18
N PRO A 400 -0.50 -15.39 2.02
CA PRO A 400 -0.36 -15.33 3.48
C PRO A 400 1.03 -15.84 3.92
N ILE A 401 1.91 -14.93 4.29
CA ILE A 401 3.27 -15.21 4.76
C ILE A 401 3.37 -15.30 6.30
N THR A 402 4.49 -15.87 6.77
CA THR A 402 4.91 -15.89 8.19
C THR A 402 6.25 -15.17 8.36
N HIS A 403 6.73 -15.03 9.60
CA HIS A 403 8.07 -14.52 9.92
C HIS A 403 8.63 -15.24 11.16
N PRO A 404 9.95 -15.52 11.27
CA PRO A 404 10.52 -16.27 12.41
C PRO A 404 10.37 -15.61 13.79
N LEU A 405 9.98 -14.32 13.83
CA LEU A 405 9.69 -13.58 15.07
C LEU A 405 8.19 -13.60 15.47
N LEU A 406 7.32 -14.30 14.75
CA LEU A 406 5.93 -14.52 15.18
C LEU A 406 5.85 -15.59 16.28
N PRO A 407 4.97 -15.43 17.30
CA PRO A 407 4.85 -16.38 18.40
C PRO A 407 4.25 -17.72 17.98
N MET A 408 3.48 -17.74 16.89
CA MET A 408 2.96 -18.95 16.25
C MET A 408 2.73 -18.71 14.75
N ILE A 409 2.87 -19.78 13.97
CA ILE A 409 2.50 -19.81 12.55
C ILE A 409 0.97 -19.90 12.44
N ALA A 410 0.35 -19.09 11.57
CA ALA A 410 -1.11 -18.97 11.49
C ALA A 410 -1.79 -20.16 10.78
N ALA A 411 -1.10 -20.84 9.86
CA ALA A 411 -1.58 -22.02 9.16
C ALA A 411 -0.42 -22.98 8.78
N PRO A 412 -0.63 -24.32 8.79
CA PRO A 412 0.41 -25.29 8.44
C PRO A 412 1.02 -25.05 7.04
N GLY A 413 2.35 -25.17 6.97
CA GLY A 413 3.12 -25.02 5.73
C GLY A 413 3.25 -23.59 5.21
N GLN A 414 2.93 -22.54 5.99
CA GLN A 414 3.27 -21.17 5.60
C GLN A 414 4.77 -20.99 5.37
N LEU A 415 5.11 -20.00 4.53
CA LEU A 415 6.46 -19.61 4.16
C LEU A 415 6.64 -18.10 4.46
N THR A 416 7.87 -17.69 4.69
CA THR A 416 8.29 -16.28 4.70
C THR A 416 8.33 -15.69 3.28
N ALA A 417 8.42 -14.36 3.17
CA ALA A 417 8.67 -13.71 1.88
C ALA A 417 10.00 -14.16 1.25
N ALA A 418 11.03 -14.39 2.06
CA ALA A 418 12.34 -14.86 1.62
C ALA A 418 12.27 -16.28 1.04
N GLU A 419 11.71 -17.25 1.77
CA GLU A 419 11.56 -18.64 1.28
C GLU A 419 10.72 -18.72 0.00
N ILE A 420 9.72 -17.85 -0.17
CA ILE A 420 8.95 -17.74 -1.42
C ILE A 420 9.85 -17.27 -2.57
N ASN A 421 10.67 -16.25 -2.37
CA ASN A 421 11.57 -15.72 -3.40
C ASN A 421 12.71 -16.70 -3.73
N GLU A 422 13.26 -17.39 -2.73
CA GLU A 422 14.25 -18.47 -2.91
C GLU A 422 13.66 -19.66 -3.70
N ALA A 423 12.46 -20.13 -3.33
CA ALA A 423 11.78 -21.19 -4.06
C ALA A 423 11.49 -20.79 -5.52
N LEU A 424 11.04 -19.55 -5.76
CA LEU A 424 10.85 -19.01 -7.11
C LEU A 424 12.17 -18.92 -7.88
N HIS A 425 13.29 -18.60 -7.22
CA HIS A 425 14.60 -18.56 -7.85
C HIS A 425 15.05 -19.97 -8.27
N ILE A 426 14.95 -20.95 -7.38
CA ILE A 426 15.29 -22.36 -7.63
C ILE A 426 14.42 -22.94 -8.76
N MET A 427 13.13 -22.58 -8.83
CA MET A 427 12.21 -22.95 -9.92
C MET A 427 12.40 -22.14 -11.22
N GLY A 428 13.39 -21.25 -11.30
CA GLY A 428 13.66 -20.39 -12.46
C GLY A 428 12.59 -19.32 -12.73
N GLN A 429 11.59 -19.18 -11.87
CA GLN A 429 10.52 -18.18 -11.98
C GLN A 429 10.99 -16.78 -11.56
N LEU A 430 12.00 -16.70 -10.69
CA LEU A 430 12.71 -15.48 -10.32
C LEU A 430 14.18 -15.58 -10.80
N PRO A 431 14.46 -15.32 -12.09
CA PRO A 431 15.83 -15.38 -12.60
C PRO A 431 16.70 -14.29 -11.97
N LYS A 432 17.94 -14.65 -11.63
CA LYS A 432 18.95 -13.69 -11.15
C LYS A 432 19.15 -12.56 -12.18
N ARG A 433 19.32 -11.34 -11.68
CA ARG A 433 19.65 -10.13 -12.44
C ARG A 433 20.68 -9.30 -11.70
N ASP A 434 21.37 -8.44 -12.44
CA ASP A 434 22.31 -7.46 -11.90
C ASP A 434 21.65 -6.08 -11.87
N LEU A 435 21.55 -5.51 -10.67
CA LEU A 435 21.09 -4.16 -10.39
C LEU A 435 22.30 -3.24 -10.22
N TYR A 436 22.14 -1.96 -10.58
CA TYR A 436 23.25 -1.00 -10.57
C TYR A 436 22.94 0.27 -9.78
N ALA A 437 23.91 0.77 -9.02
CA ALA A 437 23.90 2.12 -8.47
C ALA A 437 24.92 2.97 -9.26
N ILE A 438 24.43 3.90 -10.08
CA ILE A 438 25.23 4.63 -11.08
C ILE A 438 25.36 6.09 -10.68
N GLY A 439 26.52 6.48 -10.14
CA GLY A 439 26.68 7.81 -9.54
C GLY A 439 28.09 8.39 -9.55
N SER A 440 28.31 9.43 -8.75
CA SER A 440 29.57 10.19 -8.72
C SER A 440 30.66 9.61 -7.81
N PHE A 441 30.33 8.55 -7.04
CA PHE A 441 31.20 8.01 -5.99
C PHE A 441 31.01 6.48 -5.84
N ARG A 442 32.09 5.77 -5.49
CA ARG A 442 32.07 4.35 -5.14
C ARG A 442 31.24 4.09 -3.87
N SER A 443 30.53 2.95 -3.85
CA SER A 443 29.85 2.32 -2.69
C SER A 443 29.24 3.31 -1.68
N THR A 444 28.01 3.75 -1.93
CA THR A 444 27.28 4.60 -0.98
C THR A 444 26.72 3.77 0.18
N PRO A 445 26.43 4.37 1.35
CA PRO A 445 25.66 3.71 2.40
C PRO A 445 24.31 3.19 1.87
N GLN A 446 23.68 3.93 0.96
CA GLN A 446 22.42 3.55 0.30
C GLN A 446 22.53 2.25 -0.52
N SER A 447 23.64 2.01 -1.24
CA SER A 447 23.80 0.75 -1.98
C SER A 447 23.99 -0.46 -1.06
N MET A 448 24.72 -0.30 0.04
CA MET A 448 24.87 -1.37 1.06
C MET A 448 23.53 -1.66 1.75
N PHE A 449 22.72 -0.62 1.98
CA PHE A 449 21.36 -0.78 2.51
C PHE A 449 20.42 -1.47 1.52
N MET A 450 20.50 -1.15 0.23
CA MET A 450 19.76 -1.87 -0.81
C MET A 450 20.19 -3.34 -0.89
N GLU A 451 21.50 -3.64 -0.84
CA GLU A 451 22.01 -5.01 -0.77
C GLU A 451 21.45 -5.77 0.43
N LYS A 452 21.44 -5.14 1.62
CA LYS A 452 20.79 -5.71 2.80
C LYS A 452 19.30 -6.00 2.54
N CYS A 453 18.55 -5.06 1.95
CA CYS A 453 17.14 -5.27 1.64
C CYS A 453 16.90 -6.43 0.67
N LEU A 454 17.77 -6.64 -0.33
CA LEU A 454 17.69 -7.80 -1.22
C LEU A 454 17.89 -9.12 -0.45
N ASN A 455 18.87 -9.16 0.45
CA ASN A 455 19.19 -10.34 1.26
C ASN A 455 18.08 -10.68 2.26
N GLU A 456 17.55 -9.70 3.01
CA GLU A 456 16.43 -9.89 3.94
C GLU A 456 15.12 -10.32 3.22
N LEU A 457 15.00 -10.02 1.93
CA LEU A 457 13.89 -10.45 1.06
C LEU A 457 14.16 -11.80 0.35
N GLY A 458 15.30 -12.47 0.55
CA GLY A 458 15.65 -13.70 -0.18
C GLY A 458 15.75 -13.52 -1.70
N LEU A 459 16.08 -12.31 -2.19
CA LEU A 459 16.14 -12.00 -3.61
C LEU A 459 17.50 -12.34 -4.23
N PRO A 460 17.56 -13.03 -5.38
CA PRO A 460 18.82 -13.52 -5.96
C PRO A 460 19.66 -12.46 -6.67
N HIS A 461 19.26 -11.18 -6.63
CA HIS A 461 19.84 -10.12 -7.45
C HIS A 461 21.19 -9.63 -6.91
N SER A 462 22.15 -9.39 -7.81
CA SER A 462 23.36 -8.63 -7.46
C SER A 462 23.03 -7.14 -7.37
N ILE A 463 23.72 -6.36 -6.54
CA ILE A 463 23.82 -4.91 -6.72
C ILE A 463 25.28 -4.47 -6.89
N THR A 464 25.56 -3.67 -7.92
CA THR A 464 26.92 -3.20 -8.25
C THR A 464 26.98 -1.68 -8.29
N CYS A 465 27.93 -1.08 -7.58
CA CYS A 465 28.17 0.35 -7.62
C CYS A 465 29.18 0.70 -8.70
N ILE A 466 28.83 1.66 -9.56
CA ILE A 466 29.70 2.14 -10.63
C ILE A 466 29.75 3.66 -10.67
N ASP A 467 30.96 4.17 -10.91
CA ASP A 467 31.18 5.59 -11.18
C ASP A 467 30.62 5.93 -12.58
N ARG A 468 29.99 7.10 -12.72
CA ARG A 468 29.40 7.56 -13.99
C ARG A 468 30.50 7.88 -15.01
N GLY A 469 30.79 6.90 -15.85
CA GLY A 469 31.77 7.00 -16.93
C GLY A 469 31.36 7.98 -18.05
N PRO A 470 32.19 8.09 -19.10
CA PRO A 470 31.89 8.88 -20.29
C PRO A 470 30.55 8.51 -20.97
N LYS A 471 30.06 9.39 -21.84
CA LYS A 471 28.89 9.10 -22.69
C LYS A 471 29.12 7.79 -23.48
N GLY A 472 28.17 6.86 -23.43
CA GLY A 472 28.29 5.51 -23.99
C GLY A 472 28.55 4.41 -22.95
N SER A 473 28.99 4.76 -21.73
CA SER A 473 29.28 3.77 -20.67
C SER A 473 28.05 3.25 -19.92
N MET A 474 26.88 3.88 -20.04
CA MET A 474 25.63 3.38 -19.44
C MET A 474 24.89 2.45 -20.41
N GLU A 475 25.00 2.76 -21.70
CA GLU A 475 24.37 2.08 -22.82
C GLU A 475 24.88 0.64 -22.97
N SER A 476 26.18 0.42 -22.77
CA SER A 476 26.78 -0.93 -22.77
C SER A 476 26.33 -1.81 -21.59
N ILE A 477 25.80 -1.21 -20.53
CA ILE A 477 25.28 -1.90 -19.33
C ILE A 477 23.80 -2.23 -19.53
N LEU A 478 23.02 -1.28 -20.08
CA LEU A 478 21.62 -1.49 -20.47
C LEU A 478 21.43 -2.60 -21.53
N LEU A 479 22.48 -2.91 -22.29
CA LEU A 479 22.51 -4.01 -23.27
C LEU A 479 22.94 -5.37 -22.70
N GLN A 480 23.31 -5.47 -21.41
CA GLN A 480 23.67 -6.76 -20.80
C GLN A 480 22.45 -7.64 -20.59
N PRO A 481 22.45 -8.93 -21.00
CA PRO A 481 21.32 -9.84 -20.79
C PRO A 481 20.91 -10.01 -19.32
N SER A 482 21.84 -9.85 -18.38
CA SER A 482 21.59 -9.95 -16.94
C SER A 482 21.06 -8.66 -16.30
N PHE A 483 21.06 -7.51 -16.99
CA PHE A 483 20.63 -6.24 -16.43
C PHE A 483 19.17 -6.31 -15.92
N GLY A 484 18.95 -5.93 -14.66
CA GLY A 484 17.65 -5.90 -14.01
C GLY A 484 17.10 -4.49 -13.76
N GLY A 485 17.96 -3.48 -13.72
CA GLY A 485 17.58 -2.11 -13.41
C GLY A 485 18.71 -1.33 -12.77
N ALA A 486 18.49 -0.03 -12.55
CA ALA A 486 19.47 0.85 -11.93
C ALA A 486 18.85 1.99 -11.12
N SER A 487 19.55 2.47 -10.09
CA SER A 487 19.35 3.79 -9.49
C SER A 487 20.46 4.75 -9.94
N LEU A 488 20.10 6.01 -10.18
CA LEU A 488 20.94 7.03 -10.82
C LEU A 488 21.03 8.26 -9.92
N ASN A 489 22.22 8.52 -9.34
CA ASN A 489 22.42 9.67 -8.44
C ASN A 489 23.72 10.43 -8.77
N PRO A 490 23.67 11.67 -9.31
CA PRO A 490 22.48 12.47 -9.61
C PRO A 490 21.63 11.87 -10.75
N PRO A 491 20.37 12.27 -10.95
CA PRO A 491 19.56 11.81 -12.08
C PRO A 491 20.18 12.15 -13.45
N VAL A 492 19.63 11.57 -14.52
CA VAL A 492 20.01 11.85 -15.92
C VAL A 492 18.86 12.52 -16.68
N ALA A 493 19.18 13.40 -17.65
CA ALA A 493 18.16 14.07 -18.44
C ALA A 493 17.56 13.13 -19.51
N THR A 494 16.23 13.13 -19.65
CA THR A 494 15.50 12.28 -20.61
C THR A 494 15.91 12.51 -22.07
N SER A 495 16.36 13.72 -22.39
CA SER A 495 16.93 14.10 -23.71
C SER A 495 18.30 13.51 -24.00
N THR A 496 18.97 12.92 -22.99
CA THR A 496 20.31 12.33 -23.10
C THR A 496 20.34 10.82 -22.83
N SER A 497 19.26 10.26 -22.27
CA SER A 497 19.15 8.83 -22.01
C SER A 497 18.74 8.06 -23.27
N HIS A 498 19.51 7.05 -23.67
CA HIS A 498 19.13 6.10 -24.71
C HIS A 498 18.07 5.07 -24.24
N ILE A 499 17.25 5.43 -23.24
CA ILE A 499 16.22 4.57 -22.63
C ILE A 499 14.93 4.73 -23.46
N PRO A 500 14.42 3.65 -24.09
CA PRO A 500 13.40 3.76 -25.14
C PRO A 500 11.96 3.99 -24.64
N ILE A 501 11.73 3.88 -23.33
CA ILE A 501 10.41 4.03 -22.70
C ILE A 501 10.59 4.88 -21.45
N LEU A 502 9.75 5.89 -21.26
CA LEU A 502 9.76 6.77 -20.10
C LEU A 502 8.37 6.79 -19.49
N SER A 503 8.25 6.75 -18.16
CA SER A 503 6.99 7.02 -17.49
C SER A 503 6.54 8.46 -17.74
N ASP A 504 5.24 8.72 -17.63
CA ASP A 504 4.69 10.05 -17.85
C ASP A 504 5.22 11.07 -16.83
N ALA A 505 5.50 10.60 -15.60
CA ALA A 505 6.21 11.39 -14.59
C ALA A 505 7.65 11.71 -14.99
N ALA A 506 8.47 10.73 -15.36
CA ALA A 506 9.85 10.96 -15.79
C ALA A 506 9.92 11.88 -17.03
N ARG A 507 8.98 11.71 -17.97
CA ARG A 507 8.85 12.54 -19.18
C ARG A 507 8.46 13.99 -18.86
N ALA A 508 7.56 14.21 -17.91
CA ALA A 508 7.13 15.54 -17.48
C ALA A 508 8.17 16.26 -16.60
N ILE A 509 8.87 15.52 -15.73
CA ILE A 509 9.97 16.01 -14.89
C ILE A 509 11.22 16.32 -15.72
N GLY A 510 11.44 15.57 -16.82
CA GLY A 510 12.62 15.67 -17.67
C GLY A 510 13.86 14.96 -17.11
N LEU A 511 13.75 14.31 -15.95
CA LEU A 511 14.83 13.62 -15.24
C LEU A 511 14.44 12.19 -14.85
N ILE A 512 15.38 11.28 -15.04
CA ILE A 512 15.30 9.86 -14.67
C ILE A 512 16.25 9.63 -13.50
N ASP A 513 15.73 9.09 -12.40
CA ASP A 513 16.54 8.64 -11.24
C ASP A 513 16.56 7.10 -11.11
N THR A 514 15.65 6.39 -11.79
CA THR A 514 15.47 4.95 -11.66
C THR A 514 15.22 4.34 -13.04
N ILE A 515 15.79 3.17 -13.31
CA ILE A 515 15.56 2.37 -14.51
C ILE A 515 14.98 1.03 -14.05
N ALA A 516 13.70 0.80 -14.31
CA ALA A 516 12.99 -0.40 -13.88
C ALA A 516 12.84 -1.42 -15.01
N ALA A 517 12.92 -2.72 -14.70
CA ALA A 517 12.53 -3.78 -15.62
C ALA A 517 11.01 -3.98 -15.63
N THR A 518 10.41 -3.95 -16.82
CA THR A 518 9.00 -4.32 -17.02
C THR A 518 8.91 -5.62 -17.81
N SER A 519 8.14 -6.57 -17.28
CA SER A 519 7.88 -7.87 -17.90
C SER A 519 6.65 -7.77 -18.79
N SER A 520 6.85 -7.46 -20.07
CA SER A 520 5.76 -7.53 -21.05
C SER A 520 5.52 -8.99 -21.44
N PRO A 521 4.32 -9.57 -21.21
CA PRO A 521 3.95 -10.80 -21.89
C PRO A 521 3.91 -10.52 -23.39
N THR A 522 4.50 -11.40 -24.18
CA THR A 522 4.45 -11.33 -25.66
C THR A 522 3.51 -12.41 -26.19
N THR A 523 2.94 -12.18 -27.37
CA THR A 523 2.10 -13.16 -28.08
C THR A 523 2.86 -14.43 -28.50
N THR A 524 4.18 -14.46 -28.35
CA THR A 524 5.05 -15.61 -28.63
C THR A 524 5.50 -16.38 -27.37
N GLY A 525 4.99 -16.02 -26.19
CA GLY A 525 5.33 -16.68 -24.92
C GLY A 525 6.75 -16.38 -24.39
N THR A 526 7.51 -15.54 -25.10
CA THR A 526 8.88 -15.15 -24.75
C THR A 526 8.88 -13.75 -24.12
N ASN A 527 8.98 -13.68 -22.79
CA ASN A 527 8.99 -12.41 -22.05
C ASN A 527 10.18 -11.54 -22.46
N SER A 528 9.93 -10.51 -23.29
CA SER A 528 10.93 -9.49 -23.57
C SER A 528 11.00 -8.52 -22.39
N THR A 529 12.16 -8.47 -21.72
CA THR A 529 12.39 -7.49 -20.65
C THR A 529 12.51 -6.11 -21.27
N ARG A 530 11.60 -5.20 -20.93
CA ARG A 530 11.58 -3.82 -21.45
C ARG A 530 11.92 -2.87 -20.31
N PHE A 531 12.90 -2.00 -20.49
CA PHE A 531 13.30 -1.06 -19.45
C PHE A 531 12.56 0.27 -19.57
N ILE A 532 12.07 0.78 -18.45
CA ILE A 532 11.40 2.07 -18.34
C ILE A 532 12.23 3.03 -17.50
N GLY A 533 12.44 4.24 -18.02
CA GLY A 533 12.99 5.36 -17.26
C GLY A 533 11.92 5.95 -16.36
N GLU A 534 12.20 5.95 -15.07
CA GLU A 534 11.31 6.35 -13.99
C GLU A 534 11.92 7.43 -13.11
N ASN A 535 11.05 8.05 -12.30
CA ASN A 535 11.46 8.98 -11.26
C ASN A 535 10.79 8.54 -9.93
N ALA A 536 11.59 8.16 -8.96
CA ALA A 536 11.18 7.78 -7.61
C ALA A 536 11.11 9.00 -6.68
N ALA A 537 11.93 10.03 -6.92
CA ALA A 537 12.03 11.20 -6.05
C ALA A 537 10.69 11.96 -5.89
N TRP A 538 9.90 12.12 -6.95
CA TRP A 538 8.57 12.76 -6.83
C TRP A 538 7.60 11.91 -6.01
N LYS A 539 7.68 10.57 -6.09
CA LYS A 539 6.87 9.66 -5.28
C LYS A 539 7.26 9.76 -3.80
N GLY A 540 8.57 9.82 -3.53
CA GLY A 540 9.12 10.05 -2.19
C GLY A 540 8.65 11.38 -1.59
N ILE A 541 8.76 12.48 -2.35
CA ILE A 541 8.24 13.80 -1.96
C ILE A 541 6.74 13.76 -1.68
N ARG A 542 5.95 13.13 -2.57
CA ARG A 542 4.49 12.98 -2.41
C ARG A 542 4.15 12.23 -1.13
N ALA A 543 4.80 11.10 -0.86
CA ALA A 543 4.56 10.28 0.33
C ALA A 543 4.95 11.00 1.64
N THR A 544 6.06 11.75 1.65
CA THR A 544 6.41 12.61 2.81
C THR A 544 5.38 13.70 3.05
N LEU A 545 4.87 14.34 2.00
CA LEU A 545 3.82 15.37 2.11
C LEU A 545 2.52 14.76 2.67
N THR A 546 2.03 13.66 2.10
CA THR A 546 0.74 13.04 2.48
C THR A 546 0.78 12.19 3.76
N ARG A 547 1.81 12.34 4.61
CA ARG A 547 1.93 11.61 5.89
C ARG A 547 1.02 12.17 6.99
N ASP A 548 0.86 13.49 7.03
CA ASP A 548 0.09 14.23 8.05
C ASP A 548 -1.15 14.96 7.48
N TYR A 549 -1.32 14.95 6.15
CA TYR A 549 -2.36 15.69 5.45
C TYR A 549 -2.91 14.85 4.29
N VAL A 550 -4.23 14.82 4.11
CA VAL A 550 -4.83 14.08 3.00
C VAL A 550 -4.49 14.75 1.65
N PRO A 551 -4.49 14.02 0.53
CA PRO A 551 -4.22 14.61 -0.79
C PRO A 551 -5.05 15.86 -1.12
N SER A 552 -6.34 15.91 -0.75
CA SER A 552 -7.19 17.08 -1.01
C SER A 552 -6.83 18.34 -0.22
N ALA A 553 -6.02 18.24 0.84
CA ALA A 553 -5.60 19.41 1.63
C ALA A 553 -4.72 20.38 0.83
N TYR A 554 -4.08 19.86 -0.23
CA TYR A 554 -3.22 20.58 -1.17
C TYR A 554 -3.99 21.17 -2.37
N GLN A 555 -5.22 20.70 -2.62
CA GLN A 555 -5.97 20.99 -3.84
C GLN A 555 -6.35 22.48 -3.93
N GLY A 556 -6.02 23.12 -5.06
CA GLY A 556 -6.27 24.55 -5.29
C GLY A 556 -5.48 25.50 -4.38
N ARG A 557 -4.56 24.99 -3.56
CA ARG A 557 -3.74 25.81 -2.65
C ARG A 557 -2.57 26.47 -3.38
N ALA A 558 -1.95 27.46 -2.73
CA ALA A 558 -0.68 28.03 -3.15
C ALA A 558 0.51 27.30 -2.48
N ALA A 559 1.61 27.11 -3.22
CA ALA A 559 2.88 26.60 -2.72
C ALA A 559 4.07 27.46 -3.19
N ILE A 560 5.17 27.47 -2.43
CA ILE A 560 6.40 28.20 -2.79
C ILE A 560 7.58 27.23 -2.82
N ILE A 561 8.35 27.21 -3.92
CA ILE A 561 9.57 26.41 -4.07
C ILE A 561 10.78 27.34 -4.15
N LEU A 562 11.75 27.15 -3.27
CA LEU A 562 13.05 27.83 -3.31
C LEU A 562 14.09 26.86 -3.90
N SER A 563 14.77 27.24 -4.97
CA SER A 563 15.87 26.45 -5.54
C SER A 563 16.92 27.32 -6.24
N SER A 564 18.08 26.72 -6.53
CA SER A 564 19.11 27.31 -7.40
C SER A 564 18.95 26.94 -8.87
N SER A 565 18.11 25.96 -9.20
CA SER A 565 17.87 25.53 -10.59
C SER A 565 16.45 24.97 -10.79
N GLU A 566 16.05 24.76 -12.04
CA GLU A 566 14.84 24.01 -12.37
C GLU A 566 14.99 22.51 -12.12
N SER A 567 16.17 21.93 -12.38
CA SER A 567 16.41 20.49 -12.24
C SER A 567 16.18 20.02 -10.81
N ASP A 568 16.66 20.77 -9.81
CA ASP A 568 16.52 20.39 -8.39
C ASP A 568 15.07 20.57 -7.89
N ALA A 569 14.29 21.43 -8.56
CA ALA A 569 12.88 21.67 -8.26
C ALA A 569 11.91 20.74 -9.04
N SER A 570 12.35 20.14 -10.14
CA SER A 570 11.50 19.43 -11.12
C SER A 570 10.59 18.35 -10.51
N ALA A 571 11.14 17.44 -9.72
CA ALA A 571 10.40 16.39 -9.01
C ALA A 571 9.42 16.97 -7.96
N THR A 572 9.77 18.11 -7.34
CA THR A 572 8.89 18.83 -6.40
C THR A 572 7.70 19.43 -7.13
N ILE A 573 7.91 20.08 -8.29
CA ILE A 573 6.84 20.67 -9.11
C ILE A 573 5.85 19.59 -9.53
N PHE A 574 6.34 18.42 -9.98
CA PHE A 574 5.49 17.30 -10.36
C PHE A 574 4.73 16.71 -9.16
N ALA A 575 5.40 16.49 -8.02
CA ALA A 575 4.74 15.99 -6.81
C ALA A 575 3.61 16.92 -6.32
N LEU A 576 3.84 18.23 -6.28
CA LEU A 576 2.81 19.21 -5.89
C LEU A 576 1.64 19.26 -6.89
N ARG A 577 1.91 19.16 -8.21
CA ARG A 577 0.84 19.02 -9.22
C ARG A 577 0.03 17.73 -9.04
N SER A 578 0.67 16.62 -8.68
CA SER A 578 -0.01 15.34 -8.38
C SER A 578 -0.90 15.38 -7.12
N LEU A 579 -0.80 16.45 -6.33
CA LEU A 579 -1.65 16.77 -5.18
C LEU A 579 -2.64 17.92 -5.49
N GLY A 580 -2.79 18.31 -6.76
CA GLY A 580 -3.75 19.32 -7.20
C GLY A 580 -3.44 20.76 -6.76
N VAL A 581 -2.21 21.07 -6.36
CA VAL A 581 -1.77 22.43 -6.00
C VAL A 581 -1.99 23.37 -7.18
N GLY A 582 -2.65 24.52 -6.94
CA GLY A 582 -3.09 25.45 -7.97
C GLY A 582 -1.96 26.37 -8.46
N SER A 583 -1.53 27.30 -7.61
CA SER A 583 -0.44 28.23 -7.93
C SER A 583 0.86 27.80 -7.25
N ILE A 584 1.92 27.58 -8.05
CA ILE A 584 3.24 27.22 -7.54
C ILE A 584 4.22 28.36 -7.87
N TYR A 585 4.70 29.02 -6.82
CA TYR A 585 5.59 30.17 -6.91
C TYR A 585 7.05 29.75 -6.82
N THR A 586 7.92 30.27 -7.69
CA THR A 586 9.35 29.89 -7.72
C THR A 586 10.26 31.01 -7.21
N VAL A 587 11.27 30.65 -6.42
CA VAL A 587 12.28 31.58 -5.89
C VAL A 587 13.66 31.07 -6.28
N GLY A 588 14.47 31.93 -6.89
CA GLY A 588 15.86 31.65 -7.30
C GLY A 588 16.02 31.05 -8.70
N PHE A 589 14.95 30.54 -9.32
CA PHE A 589 14.95 30.01 -10.69
C PHE A 589 13.67 30.39 -11.47
N LYS A 590 13.76 30.28 -12.80
CA LYS A 590 12.62 30.23 -13.73
C LYS A 590 12.57 28.84 -14.37
N ALA A 591 11.37 28.35 -14.61
CA ALA A 591 11.11 27.08 -15.28
C ALA A 591 10.88 27.25 -16.78
N TYR A 592 11.02 26.16 -17.54
CA TYR A 592 10.84 26.10 -18.98
C TYR A 592 10.05 24.84 -19.40
N GLY A 593 9.58 24.80 -20.65
CA GLY A 593 8.87 23.63 -21.19
C GLY A 593 7.60 23.23 -20.40
N PRO A 594 7.27 21.92 -20.29
CA PRO A 594 6.07 21.44 -19.59
C PRO A 594 6.02 21.79 -18.09
N LEU A 595 7.17 22.01 -17.45
CA LEU A 595 7.22 22.41 -16.06
C LEU A 595 6.88 23.89 -15.85
N ALA A 596 7.02 24.77 -16.85
CA ALA A 596 6.71 26.20 -16.71
C ALA A 596 5.22 26.54 -16.56
N VAL A 597 4.31 25.66 -16.99
CA VAL A 597 2.87 25.97 -17.10
C VAL A 597 2.25 26.27 -15.72
N GLY A 598 1.82 27.51 -15.49
CA GLY A 598 1.24 27.92 -14.21
C GLY A 598 2.26 28.09 -13.06
N LEU A 599 3.56 28.23 -13.36
CA LEU A 599 4.55 28.65 -12.37
C LEU A 599 4.73 30.18 -12.37
N GLU A 600 4.76 30.77 -11.18
CA GLU A 600 4.85 32.22 -11.00
C GLU A 600 6.18 32.59 -10.32
N PRO A 601 7.19 33.10 -11.05
CA PRO A 601 8.49 33.43 -10.47
C PRO A 601 8.44 34.69 -9.62
N PHE A 602 8.85 34.59 -8.35
CA PHE A 602 9.03 35.74 -7.46
C PHE A 602 10.23 36.58 -7.92
N THR A 603 9.94 37.65 -8.65
CA THR A 603 10.93 38.63 -9.13
C THR A 603 11.19 39.78 -8.15
N SER A 604 10.35 39.95 -7.13
CA SER A 604 10.45 41.05 -6.16
C SER A 604 9.82 40.72 -4.81
N ILE A 605 10.08 41.56 -3.80
CA ILE A 605 9.38 41.49 -2.51
C ILE A 605 7.89 41.85 -2.60
N GLN A 606 7.44 42.47 -3.70
CA GLN A 606 6.01 42.68 -3.96
C GLN A 606 5.33 41.36 -4.36
N SER A 607 6.03 40.47 -5.07
CA SER A 607 5.52 39.13 -5.43
C SER A 607 5.16 38.30 -4.19
N VAL A 608 5.93 38.45 -3.10
CA VAL A 608 5.62 37.80 -1.81
C VAL A 608 4.26 38.25 -1.27
N LYS A 609 3.86 39.52 -1.47
CA LYS A 609 2.55 40.03 -1.01
C LYS A 609 1.35 39.49 -1.79
N LEU A 610 1.56 38.85 -2.94
CA LEU A 610 0.48 38.26 -3.74
C LEU A 610 -0.03 36.94 -3.13
N VAL A 611 0.73 36.30 -2.24
CA VAL A 611 0.42 34.97 -1.71
C VAL A 611 0.00 35.07 -0.25
N GLU A 612 -1.27 35.38 0.00
CA GLU A 612 -1.79 35.62 1.37
C GLU A 612 -1.54 34.46 2.35
N SER A 613 -1.64 33.21 1.89
CA SER A 613 -1.44 32.02 2.72
C SER A 613 -0.99 30.79 1.92
N PRO A 614 0.34 30.59 1.71
CA PRO A 614 0.84 29.35 1.14
C PRO A 614 0.58 28.17 2.09
N PHE A 615 0.18 27.02 1.53
CA PHE A 615 0.01 25.76 2.25
C PHE A 615 1.33 24.99 2.35
N VAL A 616 2.18 25.10 1.33
CA VAL A 616 3.49 24.43 1.29
C VAL A 616 4.61 25.43 1.03
N ILE A 617 5.74 25.26 1.73
CA ILE A 617 7.03 25.84 1.34
C ILE A 617 8.04 24.69 1.19
N VAL A 618 8.73 24.62 0.05
CA VAL A 618 9.78 23.61 -0.20
C VAL A 618 11.12 24.29 -0.42
N SER A 619 12.16 23.84 0.29
CA SER A 619 13.55 24.25 0.10
C SER A 619 14.32 23.16 -0.64
N ALA A 620 14.53 23.35 -1.95
CA ALA A 620 15.48 22.61 -2.79
C ALA A 620 16.75 23.46 -3.01
N LEU A 621 17.30 23.99 -1.91
CA LEU A 621 18.51 24.80 -1.88
C LEU A 621 19.72 23.95 -1.45
N PRO A 622 20.95 24.26 -1.92
CA PRO A 622 22.14 23.61 -1.42
C PRO A 622 22.50 24.06 0.01
N PRO A 623 23.32 23.30 0.77
CA PRO A 623 23.57 23.51 2.21
C PRO A 623 24.01 24.91 2.61
N GLU A 624 24.80 25.59 1.76
CA GLU A 624 25.31 26.94 2.00
C GLU A 624 24.21 28.01 1.92
N LYS A 625 23.12 27.71 1.22
CA LYS A 625 21.96 28.60 1.01
C LYS A 625 20.75 28.24 1.87
N SER A 626 20.79 27.11 2.61
CA SER A 626 19.69 26.60 3.44
C SER A 626 19.04 27.64 4.37
N LEU A 627 19.79 28.61 4.89
CA LEU A 627 19.28 29.67 5.76
C LEU A 627 18.34 30.67 5.06
N LEU A 628 18.38 30.79 3.73
CA LEU A 628 17.61 31.80 2.98
C LEU A 628 16.08 31.61 3.05
N VAL A 629 15.60 30.43 3.45
CA VAL A 629 14.17 30.14 3.64
C VAL A 629 13.61 30.68 4.97
N GLN A 630 14.46 30.91 5.98
CA GLN A 630 13.99 31.29 7.32
C GLN A 630 13.18 32.61 7.38
N PRO A 631 13.51 33.69 6.64
CA PRO A 631 12.68 34.89 6.61
C PRO A 631 11.26 34.62 6.10
N LEU A 632 11.12 33.73 5.11
CA LEU A 632 9.85 33.36 4.49
C LEU A 632 8.96 32.57 5.47
N LEU A 633 9.55 31.58 6.17
CA LEU A 633 8.88 30.81 7.22
C LEU A 633 8.36 31.69 8.36
N ARG A 634 9.16 32.69 8.79
CA ARG A 634 8.78 33.66 9.82
C ARG A 634 7.71 34.65 9.35
N HIS A 635 7.74 35.05 8.07
CA HIS A 635 6.73 35.94 7.48
C HIS A 635 5.35 35.28 7.48
N TYR A 636 5.27 34.04 6.99
CA TYR A 636 4.03 33.26 6.89
C TYR A 636 3.70 32.44 8.14
N ARG A 637 4.22 32.83 9.31
CA ARG A 637 3.92 32.17 10.59
C ARG A 637 2.40 32.11 10.87
N SER A 638 1.96 31.13 11.66
CA SER A 638 0.55 30.98 12.00
C SER A 638 0.13 31.97 13.12
N ASN A 639 -0.38 33.14 12.72
CA ASN A 639 -1.03 34.09 13.63
C ASN A 639 -2.45 33.60 13.98
N GLY A 640 -2.65 33.00 15.16
CA GLY A 640 -3.95 32.52 15.64
C GLY A 640 -4.94 33.64 16.02
N ARG A 641 -5.34 34.47 15.04
CA ARG A 641 -6.25 35.62 15.20
C ARG A 641 -7.21 35.86 14.03
N ALA A 642 -7.21 35.01 13.00
CA ALA A 642 -8.17 35.12 11.89
C ALA A 642 -9.54 34.55 12.29
N SER A 643 -10.64 35.21 11.88
CA SER A 643 -12.00 34.69 11.94
C SER A 643 -12.66 34.76 10.54
N PRO A 644 -13.34 33.71 10.05
CA PRO A 644 -13.47 32.38 10.66
C PRO A 644 -12.10 31.73 10.87
N HIS A 645 -12.03 30.77 11.79
CA HIS A 645 -10.77 30.14 12.22
C HIS A 645 -10.19 29.23 11.14
N SER A 646 -9.65 29.85 10.09
CA SER A 646 -8.99 29.23 8.94
C SER A 646 -7.63 28.62 9.34
N THR A 647 -7.66 27.61 10.20
CA THR A 647 -6.51 26.79 10.63
C THR A 647 -6.14 25.77 9.54
N ARG A 648 -6.01 26.28 8.31
CA ARG A 648 -5.38 25.61 7.18
C ARG A 648 -3.97 25.20 7.62
N GLY A 649 -3.69 23.90 7.62
CA GLY A 649 -2.37 23.35 7.92
C GLY A 649 -1.26 23.98 7.06
N LYS A 650 -0.01 23.78 7.47
CA LYS A 650 1.16 24.34 6.78
C LYS A 650 2.32 23.37 6.81
N VAL A 651 2.86 23.07 5.63
CA VAL A 651 3.92 22.07 5.46
C VAL A 651 5.19 22.73 4.95
N TYR A 652 6.27 22.57 5.71
CA TYR A 652 7.63 22.91 5.28
C TYR A 652 8.38 21.62 4.93
N LEU A 653 8.90 21.55 3.72
CA LEU A 653 9.69 20.43 3.23
C LEU A 653 11.11 20.89 2.92
N ASP A 654 12.10 20.29 3.58
CA ASP A 654 13.50 20.65 3.44
C ASP A 654 14.28 19.56 2.72
N LEU A 655 14.51 19.73 1.42
CA LEU A 655 15.25 18.78 0.58
C LEU A 655 16.78 18.98 0.66
N THR A 656 17.26 19.86 1.55
CA THR A 656 18.69 20.20 1.67
C THR A 656 19.45 19.09 2.41
N SER A 657 20.05 18.16 1.66
CA SER A 657 20.89 17.07 2.18
C SER A 657 22.31 17.52 2.55
N GLY A 658 22.92 16.87 3.54
CA GLY A 658 24.31 17.13 3.95
C GLY A 658 24.53 18.26 4.96
N ALA A 659 25.81 18.49 5.30
CA ALA A 659 26.22 19.36 6.41
C ALA A 659 25.94 20.84 6.15
N ARG A 660 25.07 21.43 6.99
CA ARG A 660 24.52 22.80 6.81
C ARG A 660 24.64 23.64 8.09
N LYS A 661 24.54 24.97 7.95
CA LYS A 661 24.64 25.91 9.08
C LYS A 661 23.24 26.29 9.58
N GLY A 662 22.97 26.05 10.87
CA GLY A 662 21.70 26.37 11.53
C GLY A 662 20.56 25.42 11.17
N ASP A 663 19.37 25.70 11.71
CA ASP A 663 18.22 24.80 11.66
C ASP A 663 16.97 25.47 11.05
N PRO A 664 16.70 25.26 9.75
CA PRO A 664 15.44 25.66 9.13
C PRO A 664 14.20 24.91 9.67
N LEU A 665 14.35 23.66 10.13
CA LEU A 665 13.23 22.82 10.59
C LEU A 665 12.70 23.29 11.95
N GLY A 666 13.57 23.60 12.91
CA GLY A 666 13.20 24.21 14.18
C GLY A 666 12.60 25.61 14.01
N VAL A 667 13.07 26.38 13.02
CA VAL A 667 12.48 27.69 12.66
C VAL A 667 11.09 27.53 12.02
N ALA A 668 10.88 26.50 11.21
CA ALA A 668 9.55 26.17 10.68
C ALA A 668 8.59 25.75 11.81
N ARG A 669 8.99 24.81 12.67
CA ARG A 669 8.18 24.32 13.80
C ARG A 669 7.80 25.45 14.76
N SER A 670 8.75 26.30 15.15
CA SER A 670 8.48 27.48 16.00
C SER A 670 7.67 28.59 15.32
N ALA A 671 7.52 28.57 13.99
CA ALA A 671 6.60 29.44 13.24
C ALA A 671 5.21 28.79 13.00
N GLY A 672 4.97 27.58 13.49
CA GLY A 672 3.70 26.86 13.34
C GLY A 672 3.56 26.09 12.02
N TRP A 673 4.64 25.47 11.54
CA TRP A 673 4.67 24.58 10.37
C TRP A 673 4.95 23.13 10.79
N THR A 674 4.23 22.18 10.20
CA THR A 674 4.63 20.77 10.15
C THR A 674 5.86 20.67 9.24
N ALA A 675 6.98 20.14 9.73
CA ALA A 675 8.28 20.30 9.08
C ALA A 675 9.05 18.98 8.91
N TYR A 676 9.30 18.61 7.65
CA TYR A 676 9.96 17.36 7.22
C TYR A 676 11.35 17.61 6.66
N GLY A 677 12.27 16.67 6.92
CA GLY A 677 13.65 16.74 6.45
C GLY A 677 13.93 15.89 5.22
N ALA A 678 15.11 16.09 4.62
CA ALA A 678 15.60 15.30 3.49
C ALA A 678 15.71 13.81 3.83
N GLU A 679 15.91 13.45 5.11
CA GLU A 679 15.93 12.07 5.59
C GLU A 679 14.59 11.34 5.29
N ASP A 680 13.47 12.01 5.56
CA ASP A 680 12.13 11.42 5.41
C ASP A 680 11.80 11.21 3.92
N VAL A 681 12.21 12.16 3.06
CA VAL A 681 12.08 12.04 1.61
C VAL A 681 13.02 10.96 1.06
N THR A 682 14.24 10.85 1.57
CA THR A 682 15.24 9.86 1.12
C THR A 682 14.84 8.45 1.50
N ALA A 683 14.24 8.26 2.68
CA ALA A 683 13.67 6.98 3.09
C ALA A 683 12.49 6.57 2.20
N TRP A 684 11.50 7.45 1.98
CA TRP A 684 10.38 7.14 1.06
C TRP A 684 10.84 6.94 -0.39
N THR A 685 11.82 7.72 -0.87
CA THR A 685 12.42 7.51 -2.20
C THR A 685 13.08 6.14 -2.28
N THR A 686 13.75 5.68 -1.21
CA THR A 686 14.37 4.35 -1.17
C THR A 686 13.32 3.22 -1.16
N VAL A 687 12.18 3.39 -0.47
CA VAL A 687 11.02 2.47 -0.56
C VAL A 687 10.52 2.38 -2.01
N GLU A 688 10.33 3.52 -2.67
CA GLU A 688 9.83 3.57 -4.05
C GLU A 688 10.84 3.03 -5.08
N THR A 689 12.13 3.30 -4.91
CA THR A 689 13.20 2.69 -5.73
C THR A 689 13.24 1.17 -5.58
N LEU A 690 13.04 0.62 -4.37
CA LEU A 690 12.96 -0.83 -4.16
C LEU A 690 11.70 -1.42 -4.81
N ARG A 691 10.53 -0.79 -4.65
CA ARG A 691 9.28 -1.18 -5.34
C ARG A 691 9.45 -1.19 -6.85
N LEU A 692 10.11 -0.17 -7.43
CA LEU A 692 10.37 -0.06 -8.87
C LEU A 692 11.39 -1.09 -9.39
N LEU A 693 12.44 -1.41 -8.63
CA LEU A 693 13.51 -2.29 -9.11
C LEU A 693 13.20 -3.79 -8.92
N VAL A 694 12.50 -4.18 -7.86
CA VAL A 694 12.26 -5.61 -7.52
C VAL A 694 10.80 -5.97 -7.26
N GLY A 695 9.86 -5.03 -7.31
CA GLY A 695 8.43 -5.29 -7.10
C GLY A 695 8.04 -5.72 -5.68
N GLN A 696 9.00 -5.81 -4.76
CA GLN A 696 8.77 -6.14 -3.35
C GLN A 696 8.61 -4.86 -2.51
N ASN A 697 7.90 -4.99 -1.38
CA ASN A 697 7.70 -3.87 -0.47
C ASN A 697 8.63 -3.96 0.76
N VAL A 698 9.19 -2.83 1.15
CA VAL A 698 9.93 -2.65 2.40
C VAL A 698 9.29 -1.45 3.14
N PRO A 699 8.83 -1.60 4.39
CA PRO A 699 8.14 -0.52 5.12
C PRO A 699 9.01 0.74 5.30
N PHE A 700 8.38 1.92 5.27
CA PHE A 700 9.08 3.21 5.51
C PHE A 700 9.74 3.26 6.89
N ASP A 701 9.04 2.85 7.95
CA ASP A 701 9.58 2.88 9.31
C ASP A 701 10.75 1.87 9.47
N PHE A 702 10.69 0.69 8.82
CA PHE A 702 11.85 -0.21 8.67
C PHE A 702 13.02 0.49 7.97
N VAL A 703 12.79 1.21 6.85
CA VAL A 703 13.87 1.95 6.17
C VAL A 703 14.49 2.99 7.11
N ARG A 704 13.69 3.80 7.81
CA ARG A 704 14.19 4.81 8.77
C ARG A 704 14.98 4.18 9.93
N MET A 705 14.55 3.01 10.40
CA MET A 705 15.19 2.28 11.50
C MET A 705 16.51 1.61 11.06
N ALA A 706 16.48 0.85 9.96
CA ALA A 706 17.60 0.02 9.52
C ALA A 706 18.65 0.77 8.67
N SER A 707 18.35 1.96 8.15
CA SER A 707 19.34 2.81 7.45
C SER A 707 20.30 3.54 8.40
N GLY A 708 19.84 3.79 9.64
CA GLY A 708 20.53 4.64 10.62
C GLY A 708 20.73 6.09 10.15
N ARG A 709 21.51 6.85 10.91
CA ARG A 709 21.94 8.22 10.55
C ARG A 709 23.01 8.26 9.44
N SER A 710 23.53 7.11 9.03
CA SER A 710 24.60 6.97 8.03
C SER A 710 24.12 7.09 6.58
N LEU A 711 22.80 7.13 6.35
CA LEU A 711 22.20 7.18 5.01
C LEU A 711 21.69 8.57 4.58
N PHE A 712 21.80 9.58 5.45
CA PHE A 712 21.09 10.87 5.35
C PHE A 712 22.00 12.08 5.57
#